data_AF-A0A7C8RDJ8-F1
#
_entry.id   AF-A0A7C8RDJ8-F1
#
_cell.length_a   1.000
_cell.length_b   1.000
_cell.length_c   1.000
_cell.angle_alpha   90.00
_cell.angle_beta   90.00
_cell.angle_gamma   90.00
#
_symmetry.space_group_name_H-M   'P 1'
#
loop_
_entity.id
_entity.type
_entity.pdbx_description
1 polymer ?
#
loop_
_entity_poly.entity_id
_entity_poly.type
_entity_poly.pdbx_seq_one_letter_code
_entity_poly.pdbx_strand_id
1 'polypeptide(L)'
;MDIEAIKEAWAQQEEQDGARLSWNIFPGSRLEASRLVVPIGVLYTPLKEKADQNYIVHYEPVTCRSPCRGVLNPYCQVDTRAKLWICPFCLNRNQFPPHYKDISNNSYPPELLPQFSTIEYALARPAPAPPIFLFVVDTCQEEDSLKALKDSIIVSLSMLPPTSLVGLITYGTMAQVHELGYNECPKSYVFRGTKEYSAKTVQEMLGIINPGLRPQQPLPQGQRPPPQMGAGARFLLPVAACEFQLTNVLEQLQKDPWSVANDKRPLRCTGVALSVAVGLLESSFANTGARIMLFSGGPGTEGPGMVVGPELREPIRSHHDIERDNIKYYKKAMKFYDGLAKRTAHNGHIIDIFAGCLDQVGLLEMKGLSNYTGGHMILTDSFKSSMFKQSFIKVFDKDANENLQMGFNASLEVLTTKELKITGLIGHAISLNKKSTSVGETECGIGNTCSWKLCGITPTSTVATYFEVAGQAGPPAHQQVPQKGLIQFLTYYQHSSGQYHLRVTTIARDVSAPTGDPAAIGHSFDQETAAVLMARIAVFKAEVDDGPDVLRWVDRMLIRLCSRFAEYRKDDPTSFRLEKNFSLYPQFMFHLRRSQFLQVFNNSPDETAFYRHILNREDCSNSLVMIQPTLDTYTFDQPSQPVLLDSTSIQPTHILLLDTFFHILIFHGETIAEWRKAGYQDQEGYENFKELLQQPKDDARDLIQDRFPLPRFIVCDAGGSQARFLLSKLNPSTTHTTGAYGGGTQNAQTIFTDDVSLQTFMEHLMKLAVTGTN
;
A
#
# COMPACT_ATOMS: atom_id res chain seq x y z
N MET A 1 3.50 33.06 -9.21
CA MET A 1 2.33 32.19 -9.46
C MET A 1 1.77 31.86 -8.09
N ASP A 2 0.45 31.88 -7.91
CA ASP A 2 -0.12 31.54 -6.61
C ASP A 2 0.15 30.06 -6.29
N ILE A 3 0.66 29.77 -5.09
CA ILE A 3 1.02 28.41 -4.70
C ILE A 3 -0.21 27.51 -4.61
N GLU A 4 -1.36 28.07 -4.25
CA GLU A 4 -2.62 27.35 -4.17
C GLU A 4 -3.05 26.89 -5.57
N ALA A 5 -2.90 27.75 -6.58
CA ALA A 5 -3.15 27.39 -7.97
C ALA A 5 -2.19 26.30 -8.49
N ILE A 6 -0.91 26.33 -8.08
CA ILE A 6 0.05 25.27 -8.43
C ILE A 6 -0.35 23.94 -7.77
N LYS A 7 -0.72 23.95 -6.49
CA LYS A 7 -1.18 22.77 -5.77
C LYS A 7 -2.44 22.18 -6.41
N GLU A 8 -3.41 23.03 -6.75
CA GLU A 8 -4.63 22.62 -7.45
C GLU A 8 -4.30 21.98 -8.80
N ALA A 9 -3.37 22.55 -9.56
CA ALA A 9 -2.91 21.95 -10.82
C ALA A 9 -2.26 20.57 -10.63
N TRP A 10 -1.47 20.37 -9.55
CA TRP A 10 -0.92 19.05 -9.23
C TRP A 10 -1.98 18.05 -8.78
N ALA A 11 -2.99 18.49 -8.02
CA ALA A 11 -4.12 17.65 -7.64
C ALA A 11 -4.94 17.22 -8.87
N GLN A 12 -5.17 18.13 -9.82
CA GLN A 12 -5.83 17.80 -11.10
C GLN A 12 -5.01 16.80 -11.92
N GLN A 13 -3.67 16.92 -11.92
CA GLN A 13 -2.79 15.94 -12.58
C GLN A 13 -2.81 14.58 -11.88
N GLU A 14 -2.84 14.54 -10.55
CA GLU A 14 -3.01 13.32 -9.77
C GLU A 14 -4.35 12.65 -10.07
N GLU A 15 -5.43 13.42 -10.21
CA GLU A 15 -6.74 12.88 -10.57
C GLU A 15 -6.77 12.36 -12.02
N GLN A 16 -6.09 13.04 -12.94
CA GLN A 16 -6.00 12.61 -14.34
C GLN A 16 -5.11 11.38 -14.56
N ASP A 17 -3.94 11.33 -13.93
CA ASP A 17 -2.89 10.36 -14.24
C ASP A 17 -2.60 9.38 -13.10
N GLY A 18 -3.15 9.59 -11.90
CA GLY A 18 -2.79 8.85 -10.70
C GLY A 18 -1.32 9.03 -10.34
N ALA A 19 -0.70 10.17 -10.69
CA ALA A 19 0.74 10.39 -10.57
C ALA A 19 1.05 11.75 -9.91
N ARG A 20 1.82 11.72 -8.82
CA ARG A 20 2.28 12.92 -8.10
C ARG A 20 3.79 12.88 -7.89
N LEU A 21 4.49 14.00 -8.10
CA LEU A 21 5.96 14.04 -8.19
C LEU A 21 6.59 14.93 -7.13
N SER A 22 7.77 14.56 -6.60
CA SER A 22 8.54 15.45 -5.71
C SER A 22 9.02 16.73 -6.39
N TRP A 23 9.37 16.63 -7.67
CA TRP A 23 9.86 17.74 -8.49
C TRP A 23 9.13 17.75 -9.83
N ASN A 24 8.45 18.84 -10.15
CA ASN A 24 7.70 19.01 -11.40
C ASN A 24 8.51 19.68 -12.53
N ILE A 25 9.78 20.01 -12.27
CA ILE A 25 10.78 20.36 -13.27
C ILE A 25 12.01 19.49 -13.01
N PHE A 26 12.50 18.80 -14.03
CA PHE A 26 13.67 17.95 -13.91
C PHE A 26 14.95 18.75 -14.14
N PRO A 27 16.02 18.53 -13.36
CA PRO A 27 17.28 19.21 -13.58
C PRO A 27 17.95 18.74 -14.88
N GLY A 28 18.48 19.68 -15.66
CA GLY A 28 19.16 19.42 -16.93
C GLY A 28 20.56 18.83 -16.79
N SER A 29 21.09 18.73 -15.57
CA SER A 29 22.42 18.15 -15.31
C SER A 29 22.47 17.33 -14.03
N ARG A 30 23.37 16.32 -14.01
CA ARG A 30 23.67 15.51 -12.81
C ARG A 30 24.17 16.34 -11.63
N LEU A 31 24.89 17.42 -11.89
CA LEU A 31 25.40 18.31 -10.85
C LEU A 31 24.28 19.08 -10.15
N GLU A 32 23.26 19.50 -10.91
CA GLU A 32 22.07 20.14 -10.36
C GLU A 32 21.19 19.11 -9.65
N ALA A 33 21.04 17.91 -10.22
CA ALA A 33 20.31 16.81 -9.62
C ALA A 33 20.86 16.39 -8.24
N SER A 34 22.18 16.32 -8.08
CA SER A 34 22.81 15.95 -6.80
C SER A 34 22.59 16.99 -5.70
N ARG A 35 22.23 18.22 -6.07
CA ARG A 35 21.92 19.33 -5.15
C ARG A 35 20.46 19.37 -4.71
N LEU A 36 19.57 18.57 -5.30
CA LEU A 36 18.15 18.53 -4.91
C LEU A 36 17.93 17.92 -3.52
N VAL A 37 18.84 17.03 -3.08
CA VAL A 37 18.76 16.27 -1.82
C VAL A 37 17.62 15.25 -1.81
N VAL A 38 16.38 15.70 -1.99
CA VAL A 38 15.21 14.84 -2.22
C VAL A 38 15.29 14.29 -3.64
N PRO A 39 15.20 12.96 -3.83
CA PRO A 39 15.27 12.37 -5.16
C PRO A 39 14.06 12.75 -6.02
N ILE A 40 14.23 12.68 -7.34
CA ILE A 40 13.11 12.73 -8.27
C ILE A 40 12.33 11.43 -8.10
N GLY A 41 11.09 11.54 -7.66
CA GLY A 41 10.23 10.38 -7.47
C GLY A 41 8.79 10.67 -7.83
N VAL A 42 8.06 9.60 -8.14
CA VAL A 42 6.65 9.62 -8.51
C VAL A 42 5.91 8.65 -7.60
N LEU A 43 4.89 9.13 -6.88
CA LEU A 43 3.84 8.29 -6.32
C LEU A 43 2.86 7.99 -7.44
N TYR A 44 2.70 6.71 -7.79
CA TYR A 44 1.88 6.27 -8.91
C TYR A 44 0.84 5.24 -8.46
N THR A 45 -0.42 5.52 -8.77
CA THR A 45 -1.60 4.72 -8.44
C THR A 45 -2.16 4.11 -9.73
N PRO A 46 -1.76 2.87 -10.09
CA PRO A 46 -1.99 2.33 -11.42
C PRO A 46 -3.45 2.18 -11.79
N LEU A 47 -4.33 1.90 -10.81
CA LEU A 47 -5.77 1.71 -11.01
C LEU A 47 -6.62 2.84 -10.42
N LYS A 48 -6.07 4.06 -10.28
CA LYS A 48 -6.83 5.23 -9.80
C LYS A 48 -8.20 5.28 -10.49
N GLU A 49 -9.27 5.27 -9.71
CA GLU A 49 -10.63 5.37 -10.25
C GLU A 49 -10.85 6.74 -10.88
N LYS A 50 -11.58 6.77 -11.98
CA LYS A 50 -11.99 8.00 -12.67
C LYS A 50 -13.51 8.03 -12.75
N ALA A 51 -14.08 9.21 -12.58
CA ALA A 51 -15.54 9.39 -12.64
C ALA A 51 -16.15 8.97 -14.00
N ASP A 52 -15.41 9.15 -15.10
CA ASP A 52 -15.85 8.80 -16.45
C ASP A 52 -15.19 7.49 -16.93
N GLN A 53 -15.99 6.46 -17.25
CA GLN A 53 -15.50 5.17 -17.79
C GLN A 53 -15.02 5.21 -19.25
N ASN A 54 -15.10 6.36 -19.92
CA ASN A 54 -14.81 6.53 -21.35
C ASN A 54 -13.32 6.41 -21.74
N TYR A 55 -12.45 5.91 -20.85
CA TYR A 55 -11.01 5.72 -21.09
C TYR A 55 -10.61 4.27 -21.40
N ILE A 56 -11.54 3.30 -21.32
CA ILE A 56 -11.28 1.90 -21.69
C ILE A 56 -11.55 1.72 -23.19
N VAL A 57 -10.53 1.30 -23.94
CA VAL A 57 -10.62 1.02 -25.37
C VAL A 57 -10.52 -0.48 -25.66
N HIS A 58 -11.33 -0.94 -26.62
CA HIS A 58 -11.46 -2.36 -26.96
C HIS A 58 -10.67 -2.72 -28.24
N TYR A 59 -9.42 -2.29 -28.30
CA TYR A 59 -8.49 -2.63 -29.38
C TYR A 59 -7.06 -2.77 -28.85
N GLU A 60 -6.19 -3.38 -29.65
CA GLU A 60 -4.81 -3.61 -29.25
C GLU A 60 -3.98 -2.30 -29.24
N PRO A 61 -3.10 -2.11 -28.24
CA PRO A 61 -2.26 -0.93 -28.14
C PRO A 61 -1.24 -0.84 -29.28
N VAL A 62 -1.04 0.36 -29.82
CA VAL A 62 -0.01 0.59 -30.85
C VAL A 62 1.35 0.77 -30.18
N THR A 63 2.26 -0.20 -30.35
CA THR A 63 3.58 -0.18 -29.70
C THR A 63 4.70 0.18 -30.67
N CYS A 64 5.72 0.91 -30.18
CA CYS A 64 6.97 1.13 -30.88
C CYS A 64 7.72 -0.19 -31.12
N ARG A 65 8.50 -0.25 -32.20
CA ARG A 65 9.35 -1.41 -32.51
C ARG A 65 10.33 -1.74 -31.36
N SER A 66 10.59 -3.05 -31.21
CA SER A 66 11.60 -3.59 -30.30
C SER A 66 12.98 -2.98 -30.58
N PRO A 67 13.80 -2.68 -29.56
CA PRO A 67 13.65 -3.05 -28.14
C PRO A 67 12.84 -2.06 -27.29
N CYS A 68 12.39 -0.92 -27.84
CA CYS A 68 11.77 0.15 -27.04
C CYS A 68 10.39 -0.23 -26.48
N ARG A 69 9.49 -0.76 -27.32
CA ARG A 69 8.13 -1.18 -26.94
C ARG A 69 7.23 -0.12 -26.26
N GLY A 70 7.63 1.15 -26.22
CA GLY A 70 6.76 2.23 -25.72
C GLY A 70 5.46 2.33 -26.51
N VAL A 71 4.35 2.55 -25.81
CA VAL A 71 3.01 2.65 -26.38
C VAL A 71 2.78 4.06 -26.94
N LEU A 72 2.05 4.15 -28.05
CA LEU A 72 1.58 5.40 -28.65
C LEU A 72 0.87 6.25 -27.59
N ASN A 73 1.19 7.54 -27.53
CA ASN A 73 0.73 8.45 -26.48
C ASN A 73 0.70 9.89 -27.01
N PRO A 74 0.09 10.86 -26.28
CA PRO A 74 -0.11 12.22 -26.76
C PRO A 74 1.18 13.01 -27.08
N TYR A 75 2.34 12.53 -26.62
CA TYR A 75 3.63 13.17 -26.85
C TYR A 75 4.38 12.60 -28.07
N CYS A 76 3.80 11.64 -28.79
CA CYS A 76 4.34 11.17 -30.05
C CYS A 76 4.19 12.24 -31.15
N GLN A 77 5.25 12.47 -31.93
CA GLN A 77 5.14 13.33 -33.12
C GLN A 77 4.47 12.54 -34.23
N VAL A 78 3.38 13.05 -34.79
CA VAL A 78 2.57 12.37 -35.79
C VAL A 78 2.66 13.07 -37.14
N ASP A 79 3.03 12.32 -38.18
CA ASP A 79 2.95 12.74 -39.57
C ASP A 79 1.74 12.07 -40.22
N THR A 80 0.63 12.81 -40.34
CA THR A 80 -0.62 12.33 -40.92
C THR A 80 -0.56 12.16 -42.44
N ARG A 81 0.41 12.79 -43.13
CA ARG A 81 0.60 12.65 -44.59
C ARG A 81 1.36 11.37 -44.90
N ALA A 82 2.46 11.14 -44.21
CA ALA A 82 3.26 9.93 -44.35
C ALA A 82 2.68 8.73 -43.59
N LYS A 83 1.66 8.95 -42.74
CA LYS A 83 1.03 7.94 -41.87
C LYS A 83 2.07 7.26 -40.96
N LEU A 84 2.91 8.09 -40.35
CA LEU A 84 4.00 7.70 -39.46
C LEU A 84 3.86 8.41 -38.11
N TRP A 85 4.45 7.82 -37.07
CA TRP A 85 4.66 8.48 -35.78
C TRP A 85 6.08 8.24 -35.27
N ILE A 86 6.59 9.18 -34.48
CA ILE A 86 7.92 9.13 -33.89
C ILE A 86 7.78 8.88 -32.39
N CYS A 87 8.40 7.80 -31.92
CA CYS A 87 8.38 7.45 -30.50
C CYS A 87 9.23 8.45 -29.69
N PRO A 88 8.70 9.08 -28.62
CA PRO A 88 9.45 10.05 -27.84
C PRO A 88 10.61 9.43 -27.04
N PHE A 89 10.55 8.12 -26.74
CA PHE A 89 11.55 7.43 -25.93
C PHE A 89 12.81 7.04 -26.71
N CYS A 90 12.65 6.55 -27.93
CA CYS A 90 13.76 6.04 -28.75
C CYS A 90 13.99 6.80 -30.06
N LEU A 91 13.09 7.74 -30.41
CA LEU A 91 13.10 8.53 -31.65
C LEU A 91 12.97 7.72 -32.95
N ASN A 92 12.63 6.43 -32.86
CA ASN A 92 12.35 5.62 -34.03
C ASN A 92 11.04 6.06 -34.71
N ARG A 93 11.05 6.04 -36.04
CA ARG A 93 9.87 6.22 -36.88
C ARG A 93 9.12 4.90 -37.01
N ASN A 94 7.83 4.93 -36.71
CA ASN A 94 6.93 3.78 -36.76
C ASN A 94 5.80 4.07 -37.75
N GLN A 95 5.38 3.05 -38.50
CA GLN A 95 4.18 3.12 -39.34
C GLN A 95 2.94 2.88 -38.50
N PHE A 96 1.86 3.59 -38.80
CA PHE A 96 0.57 3.28 -38.21
C PHE A 96 0.06 1.93 -38.72
N PRO A 97 -0.65 1.17 -37.86
CA PRO A 97 -1.30 -0.06 -38.27
C PRO A 97 -2.46 0.22 -39.24
N PRO A 98 -2.92 -0.79 -40.00
CA PRO A 98 -3.95 -0.61 -41.03
C PRO A 98 -5.27 0.01 -40.53
N HIS A 99 -5.65 -0.22 -39.27
CA HIS A 99 -6.87 0.34 -38.68
C HIS A 99 -6.79 1.86 -38.46
N TYR A 100 -5.61 2.47 -38.51
CA TYR A 100 -5.39 3.93 -38.46
C TYR A 100 -5.10 4.55 -39.83
N LYS A 101 -5.49 3.87 -40.91
CA LYS A 101 -5.33 4.39 -42.29
C LYS A 101 -5.98 5.77 -42.48
N ASP A 102 -7.12 6.01 -41.85
CA ASP A 102 -7.91 7.23 -42.01
C ASP A 102 -7.50 8.37 -41.06
N ILE A 103 -6.39 8.21 -40.30
CA ILE A 103 -5.90 9.23 -39.38
C ILE A 103 -5.68 10.58 -40.09
N SER A 104 -6.22 11.65 -39.54
CA SER A 104 -6.08 13.01 -40.08
C SER A 104 -5.99 14.03 -38.95
N ASN A 105 -5.63 15.27 -39.26
CA ASN A 105 -5.49 16.32 -38.23
C ASN A 105 -6.79 16.61 -37.46
N ASN A 106 -7.94 16.23 -38.00
CA ASN A 106 -9.25 16.41 -37.37
C ASN A 106 -9.79 15.10 -36.74
N SER A 107 -9.06 13.99 -36.86
CA SER A 107 -9.50 12.67 -36.42
C SER A 107 -8.31 11.91 -35.85
N TYR A 108 -7.90 12.30 -34.64
CA TYR A 108 -6.91 11.58 -33.87
C TYR A 108 -7.58 10.46 -33.06
N PRO A 109 -6.93 9.29 -32.95
CA PRO A 109 -7.37 8.25 -32.02
C PRO A 109 -7.24 8.75 -30.56
N PRO A 110 -8.05 8.22 -29.63
CA PRO A 110 -8.08 8.67 -28.24
C PRO A 110 -6.69 8.78 -27.58
N GLU A 111 -5.82 7.78 -27.76
CA GLU A 111 -4.48 7.75 -27.14
C GLU A 111 -3.52 8.88 -27.58
N LEU A 112 -3.87 9.65 -28.61
CA LEU A 112 -3.10 10.81 -29.05
C LEU A 112 -3.66 12.13 -28.50
N LEU A 113 -4.83 12.12 -27.87
CA LEU A 113 -5.45 13.32 -27.31
C LEU A 113 -4.88 13.60 -25.91
N PRO A 114 -4.55 14.86 -25.55
CA PRO A 114 -3.98 15.19 -24.25
C PRO A 114 -4.81 14.77 -23.04
N GLN A 115 -6.16 14.74 -23.15
CA GLN A 115 -7.04 14.28 -22.08
C GLN A 115 -6.91 12.77 -21.77
N PHE A 116 -6.33 11.99 -22.67
CA PHE A 116 -6.10 10.54 -22.51
C PHE A 116 -4.60 10.22 -22.36
N SER A 117 -3.86 11.08 -21.65
CA SER A 117 -2.51 10.78 -21.14
C SER A 117 -2.46 9.48 -20.35
N THR A 118 -3.57 9.14 -19.70
CA THR A 118 -3.85 7.84 -19.09
C THR A 118 -5.05 7.18 -19.78
N ILE A 119 -4.81 6.01 -20.37
CA ILE A 119 -5.78 5.20 -21.12
C ILE A 119 -5.65 3.73 -20.74
N GLU A 120 -6.71 2.96 -20.88
CA GLU A 120 -6.74 1.53 -20.56
C GLU A 120 -7.19 0.71 -21.77
N TYR A 121 -6.45 -0.33 -22.12
CA TYR A 121 -6.74 -1.21 -23.25
C TYR A 121 -7.27 -2.55 -22.73
N ALA A 122 -8.50 -2.90 -23.08
CA ALA A 122 -9.02 -4.24 -22.92
C ALA A 122 -8.45 -5.13 -24.05
N LEU A 123 -7.51 -6.01 -23.69
CA LEU A 123 -6.78 -6.83 -24.66
C LEU A 123 -7.67 -7.97 -25.16
N ALA A 124 -7.48 -8.38 -26.42
CA ALA A 124 -8.30 -9.43 -27.02
C ALA A 124 -8.06 -10.82 -26.41
N ARG A 125 -7.00 -10.98 -25.61
CA ARG A 125 -6.60 -12.24 -24.98
C ARG A 125 -7.42 -12.47 -23.70
N PRO A 126 -8.23 -13.54 -23.62
CA PRO A 126 -8.91 -13.89 -22.37
C PRO A 126 -7.91 -14.39 -21.32
N ALA A 127 -8.26 -14.20 -20.05
CA ALA A 127 -7.52 -14.82 -18.96
C ALA A 127 -7.65 -16.35 -19.02
N PRO A 128 -6.59 -17.10 -18.65
CA PRO A 128 -6.59 -18.57 -18.73
C PRO A 128 -7.57 -19.23 -17.76
N ALA A 129 -7.87 -18.59 -16.64
CA ALA A 129 -8.90 -19.02 -15.69
C ALA A 129 -9.55 -17.78 -15.04
N PRO A 130 -10.79 -17.91 -14.52
CA PRO A 130 -11.42 -16.88 -13.72
C PRO A 130 -10.64 -16.66 -12.40
N PRO A 131 -10.89 -15.55 -11.68
CA PRO A 131 -10.26 -15.30 -10.38
C PRO A 131 -10.48 -16.46 -9.41
N ILE A 132 -9.43 -16.80 -8.66
CA ILE A 132 -9.43 -17.92 -7.70
C ILE A 132 -9.29 -17.37 -6.28
N PHE A 133 -10.12 -17.85 -5.36
CA PHE A 133 -10.10 -17.49 -3.94
C PHE A 133 -9.91 -18.75 -3.08
N LEU A 134 -8.78 -18.84 -2.39
CA LEU A 134 -8.44 -19.96 -1.52
C LEU A 134 -8.46 -19.50 -0.07
N PHE A 135 -9.47 -19.91 0.68
CA PHE A 135 -9.60 -19.61 2.10
C PHE A 135 -8.72 -20.56 2.91
N VAL A 136 -7.82 -20.01 3.73
CA VAL A 136 -6.92 -20.76 4.63
C VAL A 136 -7.27 -20.41 6.06
N VAL A 137 -8.09 -21.24 6.70
CA VAL A 137 -8.79 -20.94 7.95
C VAL A 137 -8.16 -21.68 9.12
N ASP A 138 -7.70 -20.91 10.09
CA ASP A 138 -7.25 -21.43 11.37
C ASP A 138 -8.42 -21.91 12.25
N THR A 139 -8.33 -23.12 12.82
CA THR A 139 -9.32 -23.69 13.74
C THR A 139 -8.85 -23.69 15.20
N CYS A 140 -7.62 -23.25 15.49
CA CYS A 140 -7.05 -23.14 16.84
C CYS A 140 -7.45 -21.80 17.49
N GLN A 141 -8.76 -21.56 17.62
CA GLN A 141 -9.37 -20.32 18.13
C GLN A 141 -10.47 -20.59 19.17
N GLU A 142 -11.00 -19.53 19.79
CA GLU A 142 -12.23 -19.60 20.58
C GLU A 142 -13.47 -19.81 19.70
N GLU A 143 -14.47 -20.53 20.20
CA GLU A 143 -15.67 -20.90 19.42
C GLU A 143 -16.43 -19.69 18.87
N ASP A 144 -16.64 -18.65 19.69
CA ASP A 144 -17.34 -17.44 19.26
C ASP A 144 -16.55 -16.68 18.18
N SER A 145 -15.21 -16.68 18.27
CA SER A 145 -14.34 -16.05 17.28
C SER A 145 -14.39 -16.83 15.95
N LEU A 146 -14.28 -18.16 16.02
CA LEU A 146 -14.40 -19.04 14.86
C LEU A 146 -15.77 -18.92 14.20
N LYS A 147 -16.84 -18.83 15.00
CA LYS A 147 -18.20 -18.59 14.50
C LYS A 147 -18.30 -17.28 13.74
N ALA A 148 -17.81 -16.17 14.32
CA ALA A 148 -17.83 -14.88 13.65
C ALA A 148 -17.01 -14.87 12.34
N LEU A 149 -15.90 -15.61 12.31
CA LEU A 149 -15.09 -15.79 11.11
C LEU A 149 -15.85 -16.60 10.03
N LYS A 150 -16.48 -17.72 10.41
CA LYS A 150 -17.32 -18.53 9.51
C LYS A 150 -18.42 -17.68 8.87
N ASP A 151 -19.15 -16.92 9.68
CA ASP A 151 -20.23 -16.05 9.20
C ASP A 151 -19.69 -15.03 8.18
N SER A 152 -18.52 -14.45 8.44
CA SER A 152 -17.88 -13.48 7.54
C SER A 152 -17.46 -14.10 6.21
N ILE A 153 -16.89 -15.30 6.24
CA ILE A 153 -16.50 -16.04 5.02
C ILE A 153 -17.75 -16.41 4.21
N ILE A 154 -18.81 -16.91 4.85
CA ILE A 154 -20.08 -17.26 4.19
C ILE A 154 -20.67 -16.03 3.49
N VAL A 155 -20.70 -14.87 4.15
CA VAL A 155 -21.15 -13.61 3.53
C VAL A 155 -20.29 -13.27 2.31
N SER A 156 -18.97 -13.42 2.39
CA SER A 156 -18.08 -13.11 1.25
C SER A 156 -18.33 -13.99 0.02
N LEU A 157 -18.80 -15.23 0.18
CA LEU A 157 -19.11 -16.12 -0.96
C LEU A 157 -20.20 -15.53 -1.85
N SER A 158 -21.20 -14.87 -1.25
CA SER A 158 -22.28 -14.21 -1.99
C SER A 158 -21.84 -12.97 -2.78
N MET A 159 -20.66 -12.41 -2.45
CA MET A 159 -20.10 -11.24 -3.12
C MET A 159 -19.19 -11.63 -4.30
N LEU A 160 -18.75 -12.89 -4.35
CA LEU A 160 -17.87 -13.38 -5.40
C LEU A 160 -18.63 -13.57 -6.73
N PRO A 161 -17.97 -13.35 -7.89
CA PRO A 161 -18.53 -13.73 -9.16
C PRO A 161 -18.89 -15.23 -9.20
N PRO A 162 -20.06 -15.63 -9.75
CA PRO A 162 -20.50 -17.03 -9.77
C PRO A 162 -19.52 -17.99 -10.47
N THR A 163 -18.70 -17.46 -11.39
CA THR A 163 -17.70 -18.20 -12.17
C THR A 163 -16.33 -18.28 -11.49
N SER A 164 -16.07 -17.49 -10.44
CA SER A 164 -14.82 -17.54 -9.68
C SER A 164 -14.62 -18.90 -9.03
N LEU A 165 -13.38 -19.37 -9.00
CA LEU A 165 -13.06 -20.63 -8.34
C LEU A 165 -12.83 -20.39 -6.85
N VAL A 166 -13.41 -21.24 -6.00
CA VAL A 166 -13.19 -21.23 -4.55
C VAL A 166 -12.61 -22.54 -4.07
N GLY A 167 -11.75 -22.45 -3.06
CA GLY A 167 -11.22 -23.61 -2.34
C GLY A 167 -11.09 -23.32 -0.85
N LEU A 168 -11.00 -24.39 -0.06
CA LEU A 168 -10.90 -24.32 1.39
C LEU A 168 -9.75 -25.19 1.90
N ILE A 169 -8.89 -24.58 2.72
CA ILE A 169 -7.92 -25.27 3.56
C ILE A 169 -8.22 -24.87 5.01
N THR A 170 -8.39 -25.83 5.89
CA THR A 170 -8.52 -25.58 7.33
C THR A 170 -7.28 -26.11 8.04
N TYR A 171 -6.82 -25.44 9.08
CA TYR A 171 -5.62 -25.89 9.79
C TYR A 171 -5.65 -25.62 11.29
N GLY A 172 -4.95 -26.48 12.01
CA GLY A 172 -4.67 -26.35 13.44
C GLY A 172 -3.33 -27.03 13.70
N THR A 173 -3.36 -28.14 14.43
CA THR A 173 -2.20 -29.05 14.55
C THR A 173 -1.82 -29.69 13.20
N MET A 174 -2.82 -29.94 12.34
CA MET A 174 -2.64 -30.46 10.98
C MET A 174 -3.26 -29.52 9.95
N ALA A 175 -2.82 -29.59 8.69
CA ALA A 175 -3.43 -28.84 7.59
C ALA A 175 -4.33 -29.78 6.76
N GLN A 176 -5.54 -29.34 6.44
CA GLN A 176 -6.56 -30.14 5.75
C GLN A 176 -7.01 -29.44 4.47
N VAL A 177 -6.82 -30.09 3.32
CA VAL A 177 -7.29 -29.60 2.01
C VAL A 177 -8.63 -30.25 1.70
N HIS A 178 -9.70 -29.46 1.59
CA HIS A 178 -11.05 -29.96 1.36
C HIS A 178 -11.29 -30.25 -0.13
N GLU A 179 -11.82 -31.42 -0.46
CA GLU A 179 -12.21 -31.82 -1.81
C GLU A 179 -13.68 -31.46 -2.04
N LEU A 180 -13.92 -30.27 -2.59
CA LEU A 180 -15.27 -29.75 -2.85
C LEU A 180 -15.99 -30.48 -3.99
N GLY A 181 -15.27 -31.15 -4.90
CA GLY A 181 -15.88 -31.88 -6.02
C GLY A 181 -16.51 -33.23 -5.68
N TYR A 182 -16.44 -33.65 -4.43
CA TYR A 182 -16.96 -34.93 -3.99
C TYR A 182 -18.24 -34.73 -3.16
N ASN A 183 -19.38 -35.13 -3.72
CA ASN A 183 -20.71 -34.83 -3.17
C ASN A 183 -21.27 -35.94 -2.26
N GLU A 184 -20.62 -37.10 -2.19
CA GLU A 184 -21.13 -38.24 -1.40
C GLU A 184 -20.91 -38.04 0.10
N CYS A 185 -19.76 -37.49 0.48
CA CYS A 185 -19.48 -37.09 1.86
C CYS A 185 -18.37 -36.01 1.91
N PRO A 186 -18.25 -35.25 3.01
CA PRO A 186 -17.13 -34.33 3.20
C PRO A 186 -15.80 -35.09 3.21
N LYS A 187 -14.93 -34.78 2.24
CA LYS A 187 -13.63 -35.41 2.10
C LYS A 187 -12.51 -34.38 2.18
N SER A 188 -11.48 -34.67 2.96
CA SER A 188 -10.31 -33.80 3.11
C SER A 188 -9.01 -34.58 3.11
N TYR A 189 -7.95 -33.99 2.59
CA TYR A 189 -6.58 -34.53 2.60
C TYR A 189 -5.79 -33.90 3.74
N VAL A 190 -5.23 -34.73 4.63
CA VAL A 190 -4.54 -34.27 5.84
C VAL A 190 -3.02 -34.28 5.64
N PHE A 191 -2.40 -33.13 5.87
CA PHE A 191 -0.96 -32.91 5.86
C PHE A 191 -0.46 -32.70 7.29
N ARG A 192 0.68 -33.32 7.61
CA ARG A 192 1.27 -33.27 8.94
C ARG A 192 1.90 -31.90 9.19
N GLY A 193 1.47 -31.20 10.24
CA GLY A 193 1.92 -29.85 10.57
C GLY A 193 3.42 -29.70 10.89
N THR A 194 4.11 -30.79 11.19
CA THR A 194 5.55 -30.77 11.50
C THR A 194 6.47 -30.91 10.28
N LYS A 195 5.93 -31.16 9.09
CA LYS A 195 6.72 -31.49 7.88
C LYS A 195 6.61 -30.38 6.85
N GLU A 196 7.71 -30.08 6.17
CA GLU A 196 7.72 -29.19 5.00
C GLU A 196 7.33 -29.96 3.73
N TYR A 197 6.49 -29.35 2.90
CA TYR A 197 5.98 -29.95 1.66
C TYR A 197 6.35 -29.08 0.46
N SER A 198 7.06 -29.67 -0.51
CA SER A 198 7.31 -29.03 -1.81
C SER A 198 6.06 -29.05 -2.70
N ALA A 199 5.96 -28.15 -3.69
CA ALA A 199 4.86 -28.13 -4.64
C ALA A 199 4.67 -29.50 -5.32
N LYS A 200 5.76 -30.15 -5.74
CA LYS A 200 5.74 -31.49 -6.33
C LYS A 200 5.17 -32.55 -5.37
N THR A 201 5.55 -32.49 -4.10
CA THR A 201 5.02 -33.42 -3.09
C THR A 201 3.53 -33.21 -2.87
N VAL A 202 3.07 -31.95 -2.82
CA VAL A 202 1.64 -31.62 -2.73
C VAL A 202 0.90 -32.13 -3.96
N GLN A 203 1.46 -31.92 -5.15
CA GLN A 203 0.93 -32.42 -6.42
C GLN A 203 0.74 -33.95 -6.42
N GLU A 204 1.75 -34.69 -6.00
CA GLU A 204 1.72 -36.17 -5.92
C GLU A 204 0.69 -36.65 -4.90
N MET A 205 0.68 -36.09 -3.69
CA MET A 205 -0.24 -36.48 -2.62
C MET A 205 -1.70 -36.16 -2.94
N LEU A 206 -1.94 -35.03 -3.60
CA LEU A 206 -3.27 -34.63 -4.07
C LEU A 206 -3.64 -35.24 -5.42
N GLY A 207 -2.79 -36.06 -6.03
CA GLY A 207 -3.07 -36.68 -7.33
C GLY A 207 -3.30 -35.68 -8.48
N ILE A 208 -2.71 -34.48 -8.38
CA ILE A 208 -2.82 -33.42 -9.40
C ILE A 208 -1.80 -33.70 -10.52
N ILE A 209 -1.89 -34.88 -11.14
CA ILE A 209 -0.95 -35.28 -12.19
C ILE A 209 -1.41 -34.70 -13.52
N ASN A 210 -0.51 -34.00 -14.22
CA ASN A 210 -0.75 -33.50 -15.56
C ASN A 210 -0.93 -34.70 -16.52
N PRO A 211 -2.03 -34.82 -17.29
CA PRO A 211 -2.27 -35.99 -18.15
C PRO A 211 -1.24 -36.20 -19.27
N GLY A 212 -0.32 -35.25 -19.48
CA GLY A 212 0.67 -35.25 -20.56
C GLY A 212 1.81 -36.28 -20.46
N LEU A 213 1.80 -37.19 -19.47
CA LEU A 213 2.82 -38.24 -19.31
C LEU A 213 2.30 -39.66 -19.59
N ARG A 214 1.06 -39.83 -20.06
CA ARG A 214 0.62 -41.12 -20.62
C ARG A 214 1.00 -41.20 -22.10
N PRO A 215 1.71 -42.26 -22.56
CA PRO A 215 1.99 -42.44 -23.98
C PRO A 215 0.67 -42.44 -24.77
N GLN A 216 0.62 -41.60 -25.80
CA GLN A 216 -0.53 -41.35 -26.67
C GLN A 216 -1.14 -42.66 -27.19
N GLN A 217 -2.40 -42.92 -26.86
CA GLN A 217 -3.28 -43.65 -27.77
C GLN A 217 -3.88 -42.66 -28.79
N PRO A 218 -3.97 -43.01 -30.09
CA PRO A 218 -4.54 -42.12 -31.09
C PRO A 218 -6.04 -41.92 -30.85
N LEU A 219 -6.46 -40.67 -30.66
CA LEU A 219 -7.88 -40.29 -30.61
C LEU A 219 -8.43 -40.04 -32.03
N PRO A 220 -9.71 -40.38 -32.32
CA PRO A 220 -10.34 -40.10 -33.61
C PRO A 220 -10.50 -38.60 -33.88
N GLN A 221 -10.24 -38.16 -35.11
CA GLN A 221 -10.48 -36.79 -35.59
C GLN A 221 -11.97 -36.43 -35.55
N GLY A 222 -12.34 -35.34 -34.87
CA GLY A 222 -13.64 -34.70 -35.07
C GLY A 222 -14.33 -34.07 -33.86
N GLN A 223 -13.86 -34.30 -32.63
CA GLN A 223 -14.41 -33.64 -31.44
C GLN A 223 -13.41 -32.63 -30.88
N ARG A 224 -13.83 -31.36 -30.77
CA ARG A 224 -13.16 -30.40 -29.89
C ARG A 224 -13.22 -30.98 -28.47
N PRO A 225 -12.09 -31.18 -27.77
CA PRO A 225 -12.17 -31.60 -26.38
C PRO A 225 -12.96 -30.53 -25.61
N PRO A 226 -13.89 -30.91 -24.72
CA PRO A 226 -14.42 -29.97 -23.73
C PRO A 226 -13.22 -29.36 -22.97
N PRO A 227 -13.31 -28.12 -22.45
CA PRO A 227 -12.24 -27.56 -21.64
C PRO A 227 -11.97 -28.53 -20.49
N GLN A 228 -10.87 -29.28 -20.58
CA GLN A 228 -10.49 -30.25 -19.58
C GLN A 228 -10.13 -29.48 -18.34
N MET A 229 -11.07 -29.37 -17.40
CA MET A 229 -10.78 -28.97 -16.03
C MET A 229 -9.68 -29.91 -15.52
N GLY A 230 -8.48 -29.37 -15.29
CA GLY A 230 -7.32 -30.14 -14.84
C GLY A 230 -7.60 -30.83 -13.50
N ALA A 231 -6.74 -31.78 -13.11
CA ALA A 231 -6.92 -32.56 -11.88
C ALA A 231 -7.06 -31.71 -10.58
N GLY A 232 -6.64 -30.43 -10.60
CA GLY A 232 -6.85 -29.47 -9.51
C GLY A 232 -8.29 -28.96 -9.36
N ALA A 233 -9.15 -29.13 -10.37
CA ALA A 233 -10.53 -28.64 -10.36
C ALA A 233 -11.44 -29.33 -9.32
N ARG A 234 -11.02 -30.47 -8.76
CA ARG A 234 -11.74 -31.12 -7.65
C ARG A 234 -11.60 -30.40 -6.30
N PHE A 235 -10.56 -29.56 -6.17
CA PHE A 235 -10.31 -28.74 -4.97
C PHE A 235 -10.74 -27.28 -5.16
N LEU A 236 -10.82 -26.83 -6.42
CA LEU A 236 -11.09 -25.46 -6.81
C LEU A 236 -12.26 -25.45 -7.79
N LEU A 237 -13.46 -25.13 -7.30
CA LEU A 237 -14.70 -25.20 -8.06
C LEU A 237 -15.33 -23.82 -8.23
N PRO A 238 -16.10 -23.58 -9.30
CA PRO A 238 -16.92 -22.38 -9.43
C PRO A 238 -17.83 -22.20 -8.20
N VAL A 239 -17.97 -20.97 -7.71
CA VAL A 239 -18.86 -20.64 -6.58
C VAL A 239 -20.26 -21.21 -6.82
N ALA A 240 -20.85 -20.96 -7.99
CA ALA A 240 -22.19 -21.43 -8.33
C ALA A 240 -22.36 -22.96 -8.27
N ALA A 241 -21.27 -23.73 -8.40
CA ALA A 241 -21.31 -25.19 -8.37
C ALA A 241 -21.15 -25.77 -6.96
N CYS A 242 -20.55 -25.03 -6.01
CA CYS A 242 -20.17 -25.55 -4.71
C CYS A 242 -20.59 -24.69 -3.51
N GLU A 243 -21.31 -23.58 -3.72
CA GLU A 243 -21.74 -22.65 -2.67
C GLU A 243 -22.44 -23.35 -1.50
N PHE A 244 -23.42 -24.22 -1.79
CA PHE A 244 -24.15 -24.97 -0.77
C PHE A 244 -23.21 -25.90 0.02
N GLN A 245 -22.36 -26.66 -0.67
CA GLN A 245 -21.44 -27.59 -0.04
C GLN A 245 -20.39 -26.86 0.81
N LEU A 246 -19.81 -25.78 0.29
CA LEU A 246 -18.81 -24.99 1.00
C LEU A 246 -19.43 -24.33 2.24
N THR A 247 -20.64 -23.79 2.13
CA THR A 247 -21.39 -23.23 3.27
C THR A 247 -21.62 -24.28 4.34
N ASN A 248 -22.10 -25.48 3.97
CA ASN A 248 -22.29 -26.58 4.92
C ASN A 248 -20.99 -26.97 5.63
N VAL A 249 -19.86 -27.05 4.90
CA VAL A 249 -18.55 -27.36 5.50
C VAL A 249 -18.12 -26.26 6.48
N LEU A 250 -18.33 -24.98 6.15
CA LEU A 250 -18.00 -23.85 7.02
C LEU A 250 -18.89 -23.79 8.28
N GLU A 251 -20.19 -24.05 8.14
CA GLU A 251 -21.12 -24.09 9.27
C GLU A 251 -20.77 -25.21 10.26
N GLN A 252 -20.39 -26.38 9.74
CA GLN A 252 -19.99 -27.55 10.51
C GLN A 252 -18.54 -27.47 11.03
N LEU A 253 -17.76 -26.47 10.64
CA LEU A 253 -16.38 -26.31 11.08
C LEU A 253 -16.32 -26.13 12.61
N GLN A 254 -15.50 -26.95 13.24
CA GLN A 254 -15.27 -26.98 14.69
C GLN A 254 -13.85 -26.53 15.02
N LYS A 255 -13.62 -26.26 16.31
CA LYS A 255 -12.29 -26.01 16.86
C LYS A 255 -11.37 -27.21 16.62
N ASP A 256 -10.07 -26.97 16.50
CA ASP A 256 -9.06 -28.03 16.42
C ASP A 256 -9.28 -29.03 17.58
N PRO A 257 -9.40 -30.35 17.31
CA PRO A 257 -9.83 -31.33 18.30
C PRO A 257 -8.76 -31.66 19.35
N TRP A 258 -7.53 -31.17 19.17
CA TRP A 258 -6.42 -31.46 20.05
C TRP A 258 -6.52 -30.66 21.35
N SER A 259 -6.46 -31.36 22.48
CA SER A 259 -6.48 -30.73 23.81
C SER A 259 -5.24 -29.87 24.04
N VAL A 260 -5.44 -28.66 24.55
CA VAL A 260 -4.36 -27.72 24.88
C VAL A 260 -4.22 -27.64 26.40
N ALA A 261 -3.02 -27.87 26.92
CA ALA A 261 -2.73 -27.74 28.35
C ALA A 261 -2.77 -26.26 28.78
N ASN A 262 -3.13 -25.99 30.04
CA ASN A 262 -3.30 -24.62 30.55
C ASN A 262 -2.04 -23.74 30.46
N ASP A 263 -0.86 -24.36 30.46
CA ASP A 263 0.45 -23.72 30.37
C ASP A 263 0.99 -23.64 28.93
N LYS A 264 0.18 -24.02 27.94
CA LYS A 264 0.59 -24.08 26.53
C LYS A 264 -0.35 -23.34 25.60
N ARG A 265 0.22 -22.88 24.48
CA ARG A 265 -0.48 -22.41 23.29
C ARG A 265 -0.94 -23.62 22.46
N PRO A 266 -2.01 -23.48 21.66
CA PRO A 266 -2.37 -24.48 20.66
C PRO A 266 -1.22 -24.75 19.68
N LEU A 267 -1.13 -25.97 19.16
CA LEU A 267 -0.22 -26.29 18.07
C LEU A 267 -0.80 -25.76 16.76
N ARG A 268 -0.07 -24.88 16.08
CA ARG A 268 -0.53 -24.14 14.92
C ARG A 268 0.50 -24.23 13.80
N CYS A 269 0.18 -25.00 12.77
CA CYS A 269 1.08 -25.22 11.62
C CYS A 269 0.84 -24.23 10.45
N THR A 270 0.77 -22.92 10.75
CA THR A 270 0.48 -21.86 9.78
C THR A 270 1.38 -21.93 8.53
N GLY A 271 2.68 -22.16 8.72
CA GLY A 271 3.62 -22.26 7.61
C GLY A 271 3.37 -23.46 6.69
N VAL A 272 2.93 -24.59 7.22
CA VAL A 272 2.55 -25.76 6.42
C VAL A 272 1.26 -25.50 5.65
N ALA A 273 0.25 -24.92 6.29
CA ALA A 273 -1.01 -24.58 5.64
C ALA A 273 -0.78 -23.66 4.42
N LEU A 274 0.04 -22.62 4.58
CA LEU A 274 0.45 -21.74 3.49
C LEU A 274 1.28 -22.45 2.42
N SER A 275 2.25 -23.29 2.80
CA SER A 275 3.07 -24.04 1.83
C SER A 275 2.23 -24.99 0.97
N VAL A 276 1.22 -25.62 1.57
CA VAL A 276 0.25 -26.49 0.86
C VAL A 276 -0.66 -25.66 -0.04
N ALA A 277 -1.16 -24.51 0.44
CA ALA A 277 -1.98 -23.59 -0.37
C ALA A 277 -1.23 -23.09 -1.62
N VAL A 278 0.01 -22.62 -1.43
CA VAL A 278 0.88 -22.19 -2.52
C VAL A 278 1.18 -23.37 -3.45
N GLY A 279 1.50 -24.55 -2.91
CA GLY A 279 1.77 -25.74 -3.72
C GLY A 279 0.57 -26.22 -4.55
N LEU A 280 -0.65 -26.11 -4.01
CA LEU A 280 -1.90 -26.43 -4.71
C LEU A 280 -2.11 -25.52 -5.92
N LEU A 281 -1.99 -24.20 -5.71
CA LEU A 281 -2.18 -23.22 -6.78
C LEU A 281 -1.04 -23.23 -7.80
N GLU A 282 0.21 -23.38 -7.35
CA GLU A 282 1.39 -23.51 -8.21
C GLU A 282 1.27 -24.71 -9.16
N SER A 283 0.73 -25.83 -8.67
CA SER A 283 0.57 -27.05 -9.46
C SER A 283 -0.66 -27.05 -10.37
N SER A 284 -1.67 -26.22 -10.08
CA SER A 284 -2.97 -26.25 -10.76
C SER A 284 -3.20 -25.05 -11.69
N PHE A 285 -2.81 -23.84 -11.24
CA PHE A 285 -3.15 -22.56 -11.86
C PHE A 285 -1.98 -21.56 -11.78
N ALA A 286 -0.81 -21.94 -12.28
CA ALA A 286 0.33 -21.02 -12.37
C ALA A 286 0.05 -19.83 -13.30
N ASN A 287 0.62 -18.67 -12.99
CA ASN A 287 0.53 -17.43 -13.79
C ASN A 287 -0.91 -16.95 -14.03
N THR A 288 -1.81 -17.21 -13.09
CA THR A 288 -3.22 -16.84 -13.14
C THR A 288 -3.59 -16.09 -11.87
N GLY A 289 -4.57 -15.18 -11.94
CA GLY A 289 -5.05 -14.44 -10.79
C GLY A 289 -5.66 -15.35 -9.71
N ALA A 290 -4.93 -15.54 -8.63
CA ALA A 290 -5.38 -16.32 -7.47
C ALA A 290 -5.02 -15.61 -6.16
N ARG A 291 -5.89 -15.74 -5.17
CA ARG A 291 -5.81 -15.04 -3.89
C ARG A 291 -5.96 -16.02 -2.74
N ILE A 292 -4.89 -16.19 -1.97
CA ILE A 292 -4.84 -17.00 -0.75
C ILE A 292 -5.18 -16.08 0.42
N MET A 293 -6.26 -16.37 1.13
CA MET A 293 -6.72 -15.58 2.27
C MET A 293 -6.43 -16.34 3.56
N LEU A 294 -5.36 -15.96 4.26
CA LEU A 294 -5.02 -16.55 5.55
C LEU A 294 -5.77 -15.87 6.68
N PHE A 295 -6.51 -16.65 7.47
CA PHE A 295 -7.11 -16.19 8.73
C PHE A 295 -6.36 -16.85 9.88
N SER A 296 -5.65 -16.06 10.68
CA SER A 296 -4.85 -16.56 11.80
C SER A 296 -5.33 -16.00 13.14
N GLY A 297 -5.72 -16.89 14.06
CA GLY A 297 -6.11 -16.56 15.44
C GLY A 297 -4.97 -16.62 16.45
N GLY A 298 -3.71 -16.59 16.01
CA GLY A 298 -2.52 -16.61 16.86
C GLY A 298 -1.23 -16.92 16.10
N PRO A 299 -0.08 -17.04 16.79
CA PRO A 299 1.20 -17.30 16.15
C PRO A 299 1.35 -18.77 15.71
N GLY A 300 2.15 -19.01 14.68
CA GLY A 300 2.57 -20.36 14.31
C GLY A 300 3.49 -20.96 15.37
N THR A 301 3.11 -22.10 15.94
CA THR A 301 3.78 -22.75 17.09
C THR A 301 4.33 -24.14 16.76
N GLU A 302 4.14 -24.61 15.54
CA GLU A 302 4.64 -25.91 15.10
C GLU A 302 5.02 -25.89 13.61
N GLY A 303 6.09 -26.63 13.27
CA GLY A 303 6.53 -26.82 11.89
C GLY A 303 7.38 -25.69 11.31
N PRO A 304 7.62 -25.71 9.98
CA PRO A 304 8.28 -24.62 9.28
C PRO A 304 7.54 -23.29 9.45
N GLY A 305 8.28 -22.19 9.60
CA GLY A 305 7.68 -20.86 9.84
C GLY A 305 7.23 -20.62 11.29
N MET A 306 7.64 -21.44 12.25
CA MET A 306 7.31 -21.25 13.67
C MET A 306 7.82 -19.91 14.20
N VAL A 307 6.95 -19.16 14.88
CA VAL A 307 7.20 -17.81 15.43
C VAL A 307 7.60 -17.88 16.90
N VAL A 308 6.95 -18.75 17.67
CA VAL A 308 7.19 -18.97 19.10
C VAL A 308 6.94 -20.45 19.44
N GLY A 309 7.53 -20.96 20.52
CA GLY A 309 7.22 -22.30 21.00
C GLY A 309 5.83 -22.39 21.67
N PRO A 310 5.35 -23.62 21.91
CA PRO A 310 4.04 -23.84 22.51
C PRO A 310 3.99 -23.44 23.99
N GLU A 311 5.11 -23.37 24.71
CA GLU A 311 5.12 -23.09 26.15
C GLU A 311 4.80 -21.60 26.44
N LEU A 312 3.78 -21.30 27.26
CA LEU A 312 3.39 -19.90 27.56
C LEU A 312 4.47 -19.11 28.29
N ARG A 313 5.33 -19.80 29.05
CA ARG A 313 6.51 -19.20 29.70
C ARG A 313 7.55 -18.65 28.72
N GLU A 314 7.53 -19.12 27.46
CA GLU A 314 8.34 -18.55 26.39
C GLU A 314 7.56 -17.35 25.82
N PRO A 315 8.04 -16.11 26.01
CA PRO A 315 7.36 -14.93 25.47
C PRO A 315 7.51 -14.88 23.95
N ILE A 316 6.55 -14.21 23.29
CA ILE A 316 6.71 -13.85 21.89
C ILE A 316 7.74 -12.71 21.80
N ARG A 317 8.61 -12.76 20.78
CA ARG A 317 9.66 -11.74 20.58
C ARG A 317 9.11 -10.31 20.59
N SER A 318 9.87 -9.41 21.21
CA SER A 318 9.70 -7.95 21.17
C SER A 318 10.77 -7.28 20.27
N HIS A 319 10.65 -5.98 20.01
CA HIS A 319 11.71 -5.22 19.33
C HIS A 319 13.04 -5.30 20.09
N HIS A 320 12.99 -5.23 21.42
CA HIS A 320 14.17 -5.34 22.29
C HIS A 320 14.87 -6.70 22.17
N ASP A 321 14.10 -7.79 22.05
CA ASP A 321 14.67 -9.12 21.82
C ASP A 321 15.36 -9.20 20.45
N ILE A 322 14.79 -8.57 19.42
CA ILE A 322 15.37 -8.52 18.07
C ILE A 322 16.67 -7.71 18.07
N GLU A 323 16.69 -6.54 18.71
CA GLU A 323 17.88 -5.68 18.82
C GLU A 323 19.02 -6.37 19.57
N ARG A 324 18.71 -7.14 20.62
CA ARG A 324 19.71 -7.90 21.40
C ARG A 324 20.08 -9.26 20.81
N ASP A 325 19.55 -9.58 19.62
CA ASP A 325 19.69 -10.88 18.95
C ASP A 325 19.22 -12.08 19.82
N ASN A 326 18.30 -11.85 20.75
CA ASN A 326 17.68 -12.87 21.60
C ASN A 326 16.45 -13.51 20.90
N ILE A 327 16.66 -14.00 19.68
CA ILE A 327 15.57 -14.36 18.75
C ILE A 327 15.73 -15.78 18.18
N LYS A 328 15.22 -16.76 18.93
CA LYS A 328 15.38 -18.19 18.64
C LYS A 328 14.80 -18.65 17.29
N TYR A 329 13.64 -18.11 16.89
CA TYR A 329 12.90 -18.58 15.71
C TYR A 329 12.89 -17.60 14.54
N TYR A 330 12.98 -16.30 14.83
CA TYR A 330 12.81 -15.19 13.89
C TYR A 330 13.53 -15.38 12.55
N LYS A 331 14.86 -15.56 12.56
CA LYS A 331 15.68 -15.66 11.33
C LYS A 331 15.26 -16.85 10.44
N LYS A 332 14.87 -17.98 11.04
CA LYS A 332 14.42 -19.17 10.32
C LYS A 332 13.02 -18.97 9.72
N ALA A 333 12.11 -18.37 10.48
CA ALA A 333 10.76 -18.07 10.03
C ALA A 333 10.73 -17.02 8.91
N MET A 334 11.48 -15.92 9.05
CA MET A 334 11.67 -14.92 7.99
C MET A 334 12.13 -15.57 6.68
N LYS A 335 13.19 -16.38 6.72
CA LYS A 335 13.72 -17.05 5.52
C LYS A 335 12.68 -17.98 4.87
N PHE A 336 11.90 -18.69 5.68
CA PHE A 336 10.86 -19.60 5.20
C PHE A 336 9.74 -18.84 4.48
N TYR A 337 9.17 -17.82 5.13
CA TYR A 337 8.07 -17.04 4.57
C TYR A 337 8.52 -16.18 3.37
N ASP A 338 9.73 -15.64 3.37
CA ASP A 338 10.30 -14.96 2.19
C ASP A 338 10.45 -15.91 1.00
N GLY A 339 10.81 -17.18 1.25
CA GLY A 339 10.88 -18.21 0.22
C GLY A 339 9.51 -18.51 -0.38
N LEU A 340 8.48 -18.64 0.46
CA LEU A 340 7.09 -18.79 0.02
C LEU A 340 6.59 -17.56 -0.74
N ALA A 341 6.89 -16.35 -0.26
CA ALA A 341 6.48 -15.09 -0.88
C ALA A 341 7.04 -14.97 -2.31
N LYS A 342 8.33 -15.26 -2.49
CA LYS A 342 8.97 -15.24 -3.83
C LYS A 342 8.35 -16.26 -4.79
N ARG A 343 8.07 -17.49 -4.32
CA ARG A 343 7.39 -18.51 -5.12
C ARG A 343 5.98 -18.08 -5.52
N THR A 344 5.24 -17.52 -4.58
CA THR A 344 3.86 -17.03 -4.78
C THR A 344 3.84 -15.90 -5.80
N ALA A 345 4.71 -14.90 -5.62
CA ALA A 345 4.78 -13.74 -6.51
C ALA A 345 5.22 -14.12 -7.93
N HIS A 346 6.16 -15.07 -8.07
CA HIS A 346 6.57 -15.59 -9.37
C HIS A 346 5.41 -16.23 -10.15
N ASN A 347 4.50 -16.92 -9.44
CA ASN A 347 3.32 -17.53 -10.03
C ASN A 347 2.14 -16.55 -10.21
N GLY A 348 2.28 -15.28 -9.83
CA GLY A 348 1.24 -14.27 -9.97
C GLY A 348 0.09 -14.39 -8.97
N HIS A 349 0.30 -15.11 -7.87
CA HIS A 349 -0.69 -15.30 -6.80
C HIS A 349 -0.52 -14.24 -5.70
N ILE A 350 -1.58 -14.05 -4.92
CA ILE A 350 -1.70 -13.04 -3.85
C ILE A 350 -1.84 -13.75 -2.51
N ILE A 351 -1.22 -13.25 -1.45
CA ILE A 351 -1.47 -13.71 -0.07
C ILE A 351 -1.93 -12.56 0.82
N ASP A 352 -3.16 -12.66 1.29
CA ASP A 352 -3.69 -11.80 2.35
C ASP A 352 -3.49 -12.46 3.72
N ILE A 353 -3.26 -11.63 4.73
CA ILE A 353 -3.14 -12.05 6.12
C ILE A 353 -4.15 -11.27 6.95
N PHE A 354 -5.14 -11.98 7.47
CA PHE A 354 -6.13 -11.48 8.42
C PHE A 354 -5.82 -12.06 9.81
N ALA A 355 -5.37 -11.20 10.71
CA ALA A 355 -5.09 -11.54 12.09
C ALA A 355 -6.25 -11.15 13.00
N GLY A 356 -6.75 -12.11 13.78
CA GLY A 356 -7.81 -11.93 14.76
C GLY A 356 -7.36 -12.47 16.11
N CYS A 357 -6.43 -11.78 16.77
CA CYS A 357 -5.76 -12.25 17.98
C CYS A 357 -5.43 -11.06 18.90
N LEU A 358 -5.54 -11.28 20.22
CA LEU A 358 -5.20 -10.28 21.24
C LEU A 358 -3.69 -10.04 21.40
N ASP A 359 -2.88 -10.97 20.90
CA ASP A 359 -1.42 -10.92 20.94
C ASP A 359 -0.86 -11.11 19.50
N GLN A 360 0.45 -11.05 19.34
CA GLN A 360 1.13 -11.14 18.05
C GLN A 360 0.92 -12.50 17.35
N VAL A 361 0.81 -12.49 16.02
CA VAL A 361 0.63 -13.68 15.19
C VAL A 361 1.84 -14.04 14.34
N GLY A 362 2.86 -13.18 14.31
CA GLY A 362 4.02 -13.32 13.42
C GLY A 362 3.87 -12.55 12.11
N LEU A 363 3.16 -11.41 12.10
CA LEU A 363 3.08 -10.53 10.93
C LEU A 363 4.46 -10.06 10.49
N LEU A 364 5.38 -9.81 11.43
CA LEU A 364 6.74 -9.41 11.07
C LEU A 364 7.42 -10.48 10.18
N GLU A 365 7.33 -11.76 10.55
CA GLU A 365 7.92 -12.86 9.78
C GLU A 365 7.17 -13.13 8.48
N MET A 366 5.86 -12.93 8.47
CA MET A 366 5.00 -13.19 7.32
C MET A 366 4.88 -11.99 6.36
N LYS A 367 5.41 -10.81 6.70
CA LYS A 367 5.19 -9.57 5.93
C LYS A 367 5.54 -9.71 4.46
N GLY A 368 6.56 -10.49 4.12
CA GLY A 368 6.98 -10.75 2.74
C GLY A 368 5.86 -11.34 1.88
N LEU A 369 4.98 -12.16 2.46
CA LEU A 369 3.87 -12.81 1.74
C LEU A 369 2.92 -11.78 1.13
N SER A 370 2.52 -10.77 1.91
CA SER A 370 1.64 -9.70 1.43
C SER A 370 2.42 -8.60 0.70
N ASN A 371 3.59 -8.21 1.20
CA ASN A 371 4.39 -7.13 0.61
C ASN A 371 4.88 -7.46 -0.81
N TYR A 372 5.27 -8.70 -1.11
CA TYR A 372 5.74 -9.04 -2.46
C TYR A 372 4.60 -9.33 -3.45
N THR A 373 3.39 -9.56 -2.96
CA THR A 373 2.24 -10.00 -3.78
C THR A 373 1.08 -9.01 -3.83
N GLY A 374 1.21 -7.84 -3.19
CA GLY A 374 0.14 -6.84 -3.14
C GLY A 374 -1.08 -7.25 -2.31
N GLY A 375 -0.94 -8.29 -1.49
CA GLY A 375 -2.00 -8.75 -0.59
C GLY A 375 -2.28 -7.77 0.55
N HIS A 376 -3.43 -7.94 1.20
CA HIS A 376 -3.82 -7.18 2.38
C HIS A 376 -3.18 -7.74 3.64
N MET A 377 -2.81 -6.87 4.56
CA MET A 377 -2.49 -7.21 5.94
C MET A 377 -3.48 -6.50 6.86
N ILE A 378 -4.27 -7.25 7.61
CA ILE A 378 -5.25 -6.70 8.56
C ILE A 378 -4.94 -7.24 9.95
N LEU A 379 -4.71 -6.34 10.90
CA LEU A 379 -4.42 -6.66 12.30
C LEU A 379 -5.60 -6.25 13.17
N THR A 380 -6.28 -7.23 13.77
CA THR A 380 -7.42 -7.01 14.67
C THR A 380 -7.31 -7.85 15.95
N ASP A 381 -7.91 -7.37 17.03
CA ASP A 381 -7.95 -8.07 18.33
C ASP A 381 -8.77 -9.38 18.26
N SER A 382 -9.76 -9.44 17.36
CA SER A 382 -10.65 -10.60 17.18
C SER A 382 -11.45 -10.49 15.88
N PHE A 383 -11.77 -11.64 15.29
CA PHE A 383 -12.71 -11.74 14.17
C PHE A 383 -14.16 -11.36 14.52
N LYS A 384 -14.47 -11.18 15.81
CA LYS A 384 -15.75 -10.62 16.27
C LYS A 384 -15.88 -9.12 16.00
N SER A 385 -14.75 -8.41 15.87
CA SER A 385 -14.72 -6.96 15.74
C SER A 385 -15.42 -6.48 14.46
N SER A 386 -16.12 -5.35 14.55
CA SER A 386 -16.68 -4.68 13.36
C SER A 386 -15.58 -4.27 12.39
N MET A 387 -14.42 -3.87 12.91
CA MET A 387 -13.23 -3.53 12.14
C MET A 387 -12.82 -4.68 11.20
N PHE A 388 -12.73 -5.91 11.70
CA PHE A 388 -12.45 -7.07 10.85
C PHE A 388 -13.56 -7.30 9.83
N LYS A 389 -14.82 -7.41 10.29
CA LYS A 389 -15.96 -7.78 9.42
C LYS A 389 -16.13 -6.82 8.25
N GLN A 390 -16.12 -5.52 8.53
CA GLN A 390 -16.30 -4.49 7.51
C GLN A 390 -15.06 -4.38 6.61
N SER A 391 -13.85 -4.48 7.16
CA SER A 391 -12.64 -4.47 6.31
C SER A 391 -12.60 -5.69 5.39
N PHE A 392 -13.01 -6.86 5.87
CA PHE A 392 -13.05 -8.06 5.05
C PHE A 392 -14.08 -7.97 3.92
N ILE A 393 -15.26 -7.41 4.19
CA ILE A 393 -16.28 -7.17 3.17
C ILE A 393 -15.78 -6.18 2.10
N LYS A 394 -15.13 -5.08 2.51
CA LYS A 394 -14.55 -4.09 1.58
C LYS A 394 -13.52 -4.66 0.61
N VAL A 395 -12.89 -5.79 0.94
CA VAL A 395 -11.99 -6.48 -0.01
C VAL A 395 -12.74 -6.81 -1.31
N PHE A 396 -14.04 -7.07 -1.23
CA PHE A 396 -14.87 -7.51 -2.35
C PHE A 396 -15.73 -6.39 -2.95
N ASP A 397 -15.36 -5.12 -2.72
CA ASP A 397 -16.04 -3.98 -3.32
C ASP A 397 -16.02 -4.08 -4.86
N LYS A 398 -17.12 -3.62 -5.45
CA LYS A 398 -17.39 -3.75 -6.88
C LYS A 398 -17.46 -2.38 -7.55
N ASP A 399 -17.08 -2.34 -8.82
CA ASP A 399 -17.25 -1.19 -9.68
C ASP A 399 -18.72 -1.03 -10.14
N ALA A 400 -19.00 0.06 -10.86
CA ALA A 400 -20.32 0.32 -11.41
C ALA A 400 -20.82 -0.74 -12.43
N ASN A 401 -19.94 -1.64 -12.89
CA ASN A 401 -20.26 -2.75 -13.78
C ASN A 401 -20.37 -4.10 -13.05
N GLU A 402 -20.48 -4.08 -11.71
CA GLU A 402 -20.57 -5.27 -10.84
C GLU A 402 -19.34 -6.19 -10.87
N ASN A 403 -18.20 -5.70 -11.36
CA ASN A 403 -16.93 -6.42 -11.31
C ASN A 403 -16.18 -6.05 -10.02
N LEU A 404 -15.42 -6.99 -9.45
CA LEU A 404 -14.58 -6.68 -8.29
C LEU A 404 -13.54 -5.61 -8.67
N GLN A 405 -13.34 -4.59 -7.82
CA GLN A 405 -12.37 -3.50 -8.07
C GLN A 405 -10.90 -3.97 -8.10
N MET A 406 -10.62 -5.18 -7.58
CA MET A 406 -9.26 -5.73 -7.55
C MET A 406 -8.79 -6.22 -8.92
N GLY A 407 -7.53 -5.90 -9.25
CA GLY A 407 -6.79 -6.48 -10.37
C GLY A 407 -5.83 -7.58 -9.91
N PHE A 408 -5.65 -8.58 -10.77
CA PHE A 408 -4.84 -9.77 -10.48
C PHE A 408 -3.66 -9.92 -11.43
N ASN A 409 -2.71 -10.79 -11.07
CA ASN A 409 -1.54 -11.14 -11.86
C ASN A 409 -0.74 -9.92 -12.40
N ALA A 410 -0.81 -8.80 -11.69
CA ALA A 410 -0.36 -7.51 -12.20
C ALA A 410 1.17 -7.40 -12.33
N SER A 411 1.62 -6.66 -13.34
CA SER A 411 3.01 -6.26 -13.55
C SER A 411 3.09 -4.83 -14.05
N LEU A 412 4.08 -4.10 -13.54
CA LEU A 412 4.39 -2.73 -13.92
C LEU A 412 5.69 -2.71 -14.71
N GLU A 413 5.72 -2.00 -15.83
CA GLU A 413 6.92 -1.64 -16.57
C GLU A 413 7.00 -0.13 -16.71
N VAL A 414 8.20 0.43 -16.53
CA VAL A 414 8.43 1.87 -16.61
C VAL A 414 9.45 2.17 -17.69
N LEU A 415 9.10 3.09 -18.58
CA LEU A 415 9.94 3.60 -19.66
C LEU A 415 10.23 5.07 -19.42
N THR A 416 11.47 5.48 -19.66
CA THR A 416 11.90 6.88 -19.51
C THR A 416 12.58 7.35 -20.78
N THR A 417 12.56 8.66 -21.02
CA THR A 417 13.44 9.27 -22.03
C THR A 417 14.89 9.22 -21.58
N LYS A 418 15.83 9.57 -22.47
CA LYS A 418 17.26 9.35 -22.23
C LYS A 418 17.81 10.14 -21.04
N GLU A 419 17.16 11.26 -20.71
CA GLU A 419 17.51 12.20 -19.65
C GLU A 419 17.25 11.65 -18.25
N LEU A 420 16.41 10.64 -18.11
CA LEU A 420 16.06 10.03 -16.83
C LEU A 420 16.36 8.54 -16.82
N LYS A 421 16.80 8.06 -15.66
CA LYS A 421 16.96 6.64 -15.38
C LYS A 421 16.22 6.28 -14.09
N ILE A 422 15.73 5.07 -14.05
CA ILE A 422 15.01 4.46 -12.92
C ILE A 422 16.06 3.94 -11.93
N THR A 423 15.97 4.37 -10.68
CA THR A 423 16.83 3.87 -9.59
C THR A 423 16.14 2.75 -8.80
N GLY A 424 14.80 2.75 -8.77
CA GLY A 424 14.02 1.61 -8.27
C GLY A 424 12.61 1.98 -7.85
N LEU A 425 11.98 1.09 -7.08
CA LEU A 425 10.60 1.18 -6.64
C LEU A 425 10.46 0.79 -5.15
N ILE A 426 9.68 1.56 -4.39
CA ILE A 426 9.27 1.23 -3.01
C ILE A 426 7.74 1.13 -2.95
N GLY A 427 7.25 -0.05 -2.58
CA GLY A 427 5.84 -0.41 -2.57
C GLY A 427 5.70 -1.93 -2.59
N HIS A 428 4.47 -2.41 -2.71
CA HIS A 428 4.20 -3.86 -2.71
C HIS A 428 4.49 -4.49 -4.08
N ALA A 429 5.70 -5.00 -4.27
CA ALA A 429 6.13 -5.61 -5.52
C ALA A 429 7.36 -6.52 -5.34
N ILE A 430 7.71 -7.25 -6.41
CA ILE A 430 8.98 -7.95 -6.57
C ILE A 430 9.61 -7.64 -7.93
N SER A 431 10.94 -7.57 -8.01
CA SER A 431 11.66 -7.34 -9.27
C SER A 431 11.45 -8.46 -10.28
N LEU A 432 11.19 -8.11 -11.54
CA LEU A 432 11.23 -9.02 -12.68
C LEU A 432 12.62 -9.10 -13.33
N ASN A 433 13.62 -8.40 -12.78
CA ASN A 433 15.00 -8.35 -13.26
C ASN A 433 15.14 -8.01 -14.75
N LYS A 434 14.21 -7.18 -15.28
CA LYS A 434 14.22 -6.73 -16.66
C LYS A 434 15.16 -5.54 -16.79
N LYS A 435 16.24 -5.73 -17.56
CA LYS A 435 17.19 -4.66 -17.89
C LYS A 435 16.73 -3.90 -19.13
N SER A 436 16.95 -2.59 -19.15
CA SER A 436 16.69 -1.74 -20.30
C SER A 436 17.58 -0.50 -20.25
N THR A 437 17.54 0.33 -21.30
CA THR A 437 18.21 1.63 -21.30
C THR A 437 17.64 2.60 -20.27
N SER A 438 16.47 2.32 -19.69
CA SER A 438 15.85 3.15 -18.66
C SER A 438 16.40 2.88 -17.27
N VAL A 439 17.14 1.78 -17.04
CA VAL A 439 17.67 1.42 -15.72
C VAL A 439 18.92 2.23 -15.40
N GLY A 440 18.95 2.82 -14.20
CA GLY A 440 20.06 3.62 -13.68
C GLY A 440 21.15 2.79 -13.02
N GLU A 441 22.22 3.47 -12.61
CA GLU A 441 23.35 2.84 -11.90
C GLU A 441 23.13 2.86 -10.38
N THR A 442 22.41 3.87 -9.87
CA THR A 442 22.08 3.96 -8.45
C THR A 442 20.82 3.16 -8.13
N GLU A 443 20.77 2.58 -6.93
CA GLU A 443 19.67 1.74 -6.46
C GLU A 443 18.92 2.40 -5.30
N CYS A 444 17.59 2.47 -5.41
CA CYS A 444 16.70 2.91 -4.35
C CYS A 444 15.50 1.95 -4.25
N GLY A 445 15.33 1.31 -3.10
CA GLY A 445 14.27 0.30 -2.93
C GLY A 445 14.56 -0.97 -3.74
N ILE A 446 13.55 -1.47 -4.44
CA ILE A 446 13.63 -2.61 -5.36
C ILE A 446 14.16 -2.09 -6.71
N GLY A 447 15.48 -1.96 -6.83
CA GLY A 447 16.14 -1.38 -8.00
C GLY A 447 16.57 -2.40 -9.05
N ASN A 448 17.56 -1.99 -9.86
CA ASN A 448 18.20 -2.85 -10.86
C ASN A 448 17.26 -3.46 -11.91
N THR A 449 16.08 -2.89 -12.13
CA THR A 449 15.07 -3.35 -13.09
C THR A 449 14.25 -2.17 -13.58
N CYS A 450 13.60 -2.30 -14.73
CA CYS A 450 12.54 -1.38 -15.18
C CYS A 450 11.16 -2.03 -15.12
N SER A 451 11.05 -3.22 -14.51
CA SER A 451 9.79 -3.95 -14.41
C SER A 451 9.67 -4.76 -13.13
N TRP A 452 8.47 -4.74 -12.57
CA TRP A 452 8.11 -5.37 -11.30
C TRP A 452 6.81 -6.14 -11.43
N LYS A 453 6.69 -7.20 -10.64
CA LYS A 453 5.46 -7.96 -10.45
C LYS A 453 4.79 -7.46 -9.18
N LEU A 454 3.52 -7.08 -9.28
CA LEU A 454 2.71 -6.62 -8.15
C LEU A 454 1.74 -7.71 -7.69
N CYS A 455 1.36 -8.63 -8.59
CA CYS A 455 0.34 -9.67 -8.40
C CYS A 455 -1.06 -9.09 -8.11
N GLY A 456 -1.31 -8.57 -6.92
CA GLY A 456 -2.55 -7.91 -6.53
C GLY A 456 -2.46 -6.40 -6.59
N ILE A 457 -3.45 -5.76 -7.21
CA ILE A 457 -3.60 -4.30 -7.21
C ILE A 457 -5.06 -3.92 -6.99
N THR A 458 -5.29 -2.74 -6.44
CA THR A 458 -6.62 -2.15 -6.19
C THR A 458 -6.58 -0.67 -6.58
N PRO A 459 -7.72 0.04 -6.64
CA PRO A 459 -7.73 1.46 -6.96
C PRO A 459 -6.88 2.35 -6.05
N THR A 460 -6.63 1.92 -4.80
CA THR A 460 -5.80 2.65 -3.84
C THR A 460 -4.32 2.21 -3.83
N SER A 461 -3.97 1.16 -4.57
CA SER A 461 -2.60 0.64 -4.57
C SER A 461 -1.63 1.63 -5.21
N THR A 462 -0.76 2.23 -4.39
CA THR A 462 0.19 3.27 -4.81
C THR A 462 1.64 2.82 -4.62
N VAL A 463 2.44 2.88 -5.67
CA VAL A 463 3.88 2.59 -5.64
C VAL A 463 4.71 3.86 -5.79
N ALA A 464 5.85 3.93 -5.12
CA ALA A 464 6.81 5.01 -5.29
C ALA A 464 7.92 4.58 -6.26
N THR A 465 8.08 5.28 -7.37
CA THR A 465 9.19 5.06 -8.31
C THR A 465 10.19 6.20 -8.21
N TYR A 466 11.48 5.88 -8.25
CA TYR A 466 12.58 6.82 -8.05
C TYR A 466 13.46 6.90 -9.29
N PHE A 467 13.97 8.10 -9.55
CA PHE A 467 14.69 8.43 -10.77
C PHE A 467 15.97 9.22 -10.47
N GLU A 468 16.93 9.07 -11.36
CA GLU A 468 18.15 9.87 -11.43
C GLU A 468 18.27 10.51 -12.82
N VAL A 469 18.96 11.64 -12.89
CA VAL A 469 19.24 12.29 -14.18
C VAL A 469 20.44 11.63 -14.86
N ALA A 470 20.29 11.30 -16.13
CA ALA A 470 21.36 10.79 -16.97
C ALA A 470 22.36 11.90 -17.34
N GLY A 471 23.65 11.57 -17.50
CA GLY A 471 24.69 12.54 -17.86
C GLY A 471 24.50 13.14 -19.26
N GLN A 472 24.99 14.37 -19.44
CA GLN A 472 24.78 15.28 -20.60
C GLN A 472 24.65 14.60 -21.98
N ALA A 473 23.51 14.80 -22.63
CA ALA A 473 23.51 15.17 -24.04
C ALA A 473 23.17 16.66 -24.07
N GLY A 474 24.20 17.53 -24.11
CA GLY A 474 23.96 18.93 -24.45
C GLY A 474 23.18 18.97 -25.78
N PRO A 475 22.20 19.88 -25.94
CA PRO A 475 21.46 19.94 -27.18
C PRO A 475 22.46 20.19 -28.32
N PRO A 476 22.33 19.52 -29.50
CA PRO A 476 22.90 20.12 -30.70
C PRO A 476 22.33 21.53 -30.80
N ALA A 477 23.19 22.53 -31.01
CA ALA A 477 22.91 23.96 -30.87
C ALA A 477 21.82 24.54 -31.80
N HIS A 478 20.93 23.72 -32.37
CA HIS A 478 20.01 24.05 -33.46
C HIS A 478 18.54 23.67 -33.20
N GLN A 479 18.13 23.32 -31.98
CA GLN A 479 16.72 23.10 -31.65
C GLN A 479 16.26 23.99 -30.49
N GLN A 480 15.49 25.04 -30.82
CA GLN A 480 14.80 25.93 -29.89
C GLN A 480 13.54 25.29 -29.26
N VAL A 481 13.49 23.96 -29.12
CA VAL A 481 12.32 23.25 -28.55
C VAL A 481 12.62 22.92 -27.09
N PRO A 482 11.74 23.27 -26.13
CA PRO A 482 11.89 22.88 -24.73
C PRO A 482 12.02 21.35 -24.62
N GLN A 483 13.11 20.87 -24.02
CA GLN A 483 13.33 19.45 -23.80
C GLN A 483 12.42 18.99 -22.66
N LYS A 484 11.58 17.98 -22.91
CA LYS A 484 10.73 17.36 -21.89
C LYS A 484 11.30 16.01 -21.51
N GLY A 485 11.31 15.71 -20.22
CA GLY A 485 11.52 14.36 -19.71
C GLY A 485 10.19 13.64 -19.65
N LEU A 486 10.09 12.45 -20.26
CA LEU A 486 8.87 11.65 -20.22
C LEU A 486 9.07 10.36 -19.44
N ILE A 487 7.99 9.96 -18.78
CA ILE A 487 7.87 8.69 -18.06
C ILE A 487 6.57 8.03 -18.53
N GLN A 488 6.67 6.78 -18.99
CA GLN A 488 5.51 5.97 -19.34
C GLN A 488 5.43 4.74 -18.45
N PHE A 489 4.31 4.61 -17.75
CA PHE A 489 3.94 3.47 -16.91
C PHE A 489 3.04 2.54 -17.71
N LEU A 490 3.43 1.26 -17.78
CA LEU A 490 2.71 0.19 -18.46
C LEU A 490 2.29 -0.85 -17.42
N THR A 491 1.02 -0.87 -17.05
CA THR A 491 0.48 -1.80 -16.06
C THR A 491 -0.35 -2.87 -16.74
N TYR A 492 0.21 -4.07 -16.84
CA TYR A 492 -0.50 -5.25 -17.33
C TYR A 492 -1.14 -5.97 -16.16
N TYR A 493 -2.43 -6.28 -16.25
CA TYR A 493 -3.12 -7.03 -15.20
C TYR A 493 -4.29 -7.83 -15.76
N GLN A 494 -4.71 -8.83 -15.00
CA GLN A 494 -5.96 -9.55 -15.22
C GLN A 494 -7.08 -8.79 -14.49
N HIS A 495 -8.02 -8.27 -15.27
CA HIS A 495 -9.24 -7.66 -14.74
C HIS A 495 -10.16 -8.75 -14.16
N SER A 496 -10.94 -8.39 -13.14
CA SER A 496 -11.86 -9.31 -12.46
C SER A 496 -12.96 -9.87 -13.38
N SER A 497 -13.28 -9.18 -14.47
CA SER A 497 -14.16 -9.66 -15.56
C SER A 497 -13.58 -10.85 -16.35
N GLY A 498 -12.30 -11.20 -16.16
CA GLY A 498 -11.64 -12.32 -16.85
C GLY A 498 -10.93 -11.94 -18.16
N GLN A 499 -10.72 -10.64 -18.43
CA GLN A 499 -9.91 -10.15 -19.55
C GLN A 499 -8.56 -9.63 -19.05
N TYR A 500 -7.54 -9.65 -19.92
CA TYR A 500 -6.30 -8.95 -19.65
C TYR A 500 -6.41 -7.50 -20.08
N HIS A 501 -5.99 -6.59 -19.21
CA HIS A 501 -5.98 -5.16 -19.47
C HIS A 501 -4.53 -4.65 -19.46
N LEU A 502 -4.28 -3.60 -20.24
CA LEU A 502 -3.07 -2.80 -20.19
C LEU A 502 -3.47 -1.35 -19.89
N ARG A 503 -3.11 -0.86 -18.71
CA ARG A 503 -3.23 0.56 -18.38
C ARG A 503 -1.92 1.29 -18.71
N VAL A 504 -2.03 2.36 -19.47
CA VAL A 504 -0.91 3.17 -19.96
C VAL A 504 -1.07 4.58 -19.45
N THR A 505 -0.10 5.05 -18.66
CA THR A 505 -0.01 6.44 -18.22
C THR A 505 1.28 7.04 -18.73
N THR A 506 1.20 8.12 -19.49
CA THR A 506 2.37 8.85 -19.98
C THR A 506 2.38 10.27 -19.43
N ILE A 507 3.36 10.59 -18.60
CA ILE A 507 3.58 11.93 -18.05
C ILE A 507 4.80 12.58 -18.67
N ALA A 508 4.77 13.91 -18.78
CA ALA A 508 5.89 14.72 -19.22
C ALA A 508 6.13 15.87 -18.24
N ARG A 509 7.39 16.21 -17.98
CA ARG A 509 7.82 17.41 -17.25
C ARG A 509 8.92 18.12 -18.00
N ASP A 510 9.00 19.43 -17.82
CA ASP A 510 10.04 20.23 -18.44
C ASP A 510 11.40 19.92 -17.81
N VAL A 511 12.45 19.98 -18.62
CA VAL A 511 13.84 19.85 -18.17
C VAL A 511 14.46 21.25 -18.10
N SER A 512 15.07 21.60 -16.96
CA SER A 512 15.76 22.88 -16.79
C SER A 512 16.91 23.02 -17.80
N ALA A 513 17.22 24.27 -18.17
CA ALA A 513 18.35 24.54 -19.06
C ALA A 513 19.68 24.04 -18.44
N PRO A 514 20.70 23.67 -19.23
CA PRO A 514 21.97 23.17 -18.71
C PRO A 514 22.73 24.14 -17.79
N THR A 515 22.46 25.45 -17.89
CA THR A 515 23.01 26.48 -17.00
C THR A 515 22.28 26.55 -15.64
N GLY A 516 21.19 25.79 -15.48
CA GLY A 516 20.32 25.75 -14.31
C GLY A 516 19.38 26.96 -14.24
N ASP A 517 18.19 26.73 -13.70
CA ASP A 517 17.35 27.78 -13.11
C ASP A 517 16.91 27.28 -11.72
N PRO A 518 17.75 27.49 -10.68
CA PRO A 518 17.47 26.98 -9.35
C PRO A 518 16.15 27.49 -8.76
N ALA A 519 15.72 28.69 -9.16
CA ALA A 519 14.46 29.28 -8.70
C ALA A 519 13.26 28.56 -9.33
N ALA A 520 13.29 28.30 -10.65
CA ALA A 520 12.24 27.53 -11.31
C ALA A 520 12.11 26.11 -10.73
N ILE A 521 13.25 25.44 -10.49
CA ILE A 521 13.25 24.10 -9.87
C ILE A 521 12.69 24.16 -8.45
N GLY A 522 13.12 25.14 -7.64
CA GLY A 522 12.59 25.38 -6.31
C GLY A 522 11.06 25.50 -6.32
N HIS A 523 10.51 26.38 -7.17
CA HIS A 523 9.06 26.55 -7.32
C HIS A 523 8.31 25.29 -7.78
N SER A 524 8.99 24.32 -8.38
CA SER A 524 8.39 23.05 -8.83
C SER A 524 8.34 21.96 -7.75
N PHE A 525 8.87 22.24 -6.56
CA PHE A 525 8.94 21.30 -5.44
C PHE A 525 7.58 21.07 -4.80
N ASP A 526 7.16 19.81 -4.76
CA ASP A 526 5.97 19.37 -4.05
C ASP A 526 6.39 18.76 -2.69
N GLN A 527 6.36 19.59 -1.65
CA GLN A 527 6.73 19.19 -0.29
C GLN A 527 5.91 18.02 0.27
N GLU A 528 4.64 17.89 -0.13
CA GLU A 528 3.74 16.83 0.36
C GLU A 528 4.18 15.48 -0.23
N THR A 529 4.32 15.40 -1.54
CA THR A 529 4.84 14.21 -2.22
C THR A 529 6.27 13.88 -1.78
N ALA A 530 7.13 14.90 -1.65
CA ALA A 530 8.50 14.73 -1.18
C ALA A 530 8.56 14.15 0.24
N ALA A 531 7.67 14.57 1.15
CA ALA A 531 7.62 14.03 2.50
C ALA A 531 7.26 12.54 2.49
N VAL A 532 6.26 12.14 1.70
CA VAL A 532 5.84 10.73 1.59
C VAL A 532 6.92 9.87 0.93
N LEU A 533 7.56 10.33 -0.16
CA LEU A 533 8.66 9.61 -0.80
C LEU A 533 9.84 9.42 0.16
N MET A 534 10.21 10.47 0.90
CA MET A 534 11.28 10.37 1.89
C MET A 534 10.91 9.49 3.08
N ALA A 535 9.64 9.48 3.50
CA ALA A 535 9.13 8.55 4.50
C ALA A 535 9.23 7.09 4.04
N ARG A 536 8.85 6.79 2.79
CA ARG A 536 9.00 5.45 2.20
C ARG A 536 10.47 5.02 2.12
N ILE A 537 11.39 5.92 1.76
CA ILE A 537 12.83 5.64 1.83
C ILE A 537 13.26 5.36 3.28
N ALA A 538 12.89 6.22 4.23
CA ALA A 538 13.27 6.06 5.64
C ALA A 538 12.78 4.72 6.22
N VAL A 539 11.53 4.34 5.93
CA VAL A 539 10.96 3.06 6.36
C VAL A 539 11.65 1.88 5.71
N PHE A 540 11.94 1.96 4.42
CA PHE A 540 12.70 0.92 3.72
C PHE A 540 14.10 0.76 4.31
N LYS A 541 14.78 1.87 4.63
CA LYS A 541 16.09 1.84 5.31
C LYS A 541 15.98 1.24 6.70
N ALA A 542 14.93 1.55 7.46
CA ALA A 542 14.68 1.01 8.79
C ALA A 542 14.32 -0.49 8.84
N GLU A 543 14.29 -1.19 7.69
CA GLU A 543 14.25 -2.65 7.66
C GLU A 543 15.64 -3.30 7.76
N VAL A 544 16.70 -2.54 7.48
CA VAL A 544 18.09 -3.04 7.39
C VAL A 544 19.01 -2.26 8.35
N ASP A 545 18.90 -0.94 8.34
CA ASP A 545 19.69 -0.02 9.16
C ASP A 545 19.06 0.14 10.55
N ASP A 546 19.88 0.49 11.55
CA ASP A 546 19.41 0.76 12.91
C ASP A 546 18.61 2.08 12.99
N GLY A 547 17.61 2.13 13.87
CA GLY A 547 16.67 3.25 14.02
C GLY A 547 17.37 4.61 14.20
N PRO A 548 18.33 4.76 15.13
CA PRO A 548 19.07 6.01 15.31
C PRO A 548 19.83 6.49 14.06
N ASP A 549 20.35 5.57 13.24
CA ASP A 549 21.07 5.94 12.02
C ASP A 549 20.12 6.41 10.92
N VAL A 550 18.95 5.81 10.81
CA VAL A 550 17.88 6.28 9.91
C VAL A 550 17.41 7.68 10.33
N LEU A 551 17.22 7.93 11.62
CA LEU A 551 16.84 9.26 12.13
C LEU A 551 17.90 10.32 11.81
N ARG A 552 19.18 10.01 12.04
CA ARG A 552 20.30 10.89 11.65
C ARG A 552 20.33 11.13 10.15
N TRP A 553 20.00 10.14 9.34
CA TRP A 553 19.89 10.29 7.90
C TRP A 553 18.77 11.25 7.52
N VAL A 554 17.57 11.11 8.10
CA VAL A 554 16.44 12.03 7.89
C VAL A 554 16.83 13.46 8.27
N ASP A 555 17.41 13.65 9.46
CA ASP A 555 17.84 14.97 9.95
C ASP A 555 18.89 15.59 9.00
N ARG A 556 19.87 14.80 8.54
CA ARG A 556 20.90 15.27 7.58
C ARG A 556 20.29 15.67 6.23
N MET A 557 19.30 14.93 5.72
CA MET A 557 18.64 15.27 4.47
C MET A 557 17.84 16.57 4.61
N LEU A 558 17.11 16.73 5.73
CA LEU A 558 16.38 17.96 6.02
C LEU A 558 17.30 19.18 6.13
N ILE A 559 18.42 19.06 6.86
CA ILE A 559 19.40 20.16 7.00
C ILE A 559 19.96 20.54 5.63
N ARG A 560 20.37 19.55 4.80
CA ARG A 560 20.90 19.81 3.46
C ARG A 560 19.89 20.49 2.55
N LEU A 561 18.62 20.09 2.60
CA LEU A 561 17.55 20.72 1.82
C LEU A 561 17.37 22.18 2.25
N CYS A 562 17.29 22.43 3.56
CA CYS A 562 17.14 23.79 4.10
C CYS A 562 18.34 24.67 3.79
N SER A 563 19.58 24.19 3.96
CA SER A 563 20.79 24.94 3.57
C SER A 563 20.81 25.30 2.09
N ARG A 564 20.17 24.49 1.23
CA ARG A 564 20.17 24.74 -0.22
C ARG A 564 19.07 25.71 -0.67
N PHE A 565 17.86 25.58 -0.14
CA PHE A 565 16.66 26.25 -0.65
C PHE A 565 16.10 27.34 0.28
N ALA A 566 16.62 27.49 1.50
CA ALA A 566 16.25 28.60 2.37
C ALA A 566 17.05 29.86 2.04
N GLU A 567 16.45 31.01 2.30
CA GLU A 567 17.14 32.29 2.31
C GLU A 567 17.66 32.58 3.72
N TYR A 568 18.95 32.88 3.85
CA TYR A 568 19.55 33.25 5.13
C TYR A 568 20.87 34.01 4.95
N ARG A 569 21.24 34.73 6.00
CA ARG A 569 22.59 35.26 6.21
C ARG A 569 23.40 34.21 6.97
N LYS A 570 24.61 33.96 6.51
CA LYS A 570 25.52 32.99 7.12
C LYS A 570 25.71 33.31 8.60
N ASP A 571 25.65 32.27 9.44
CA ASP A 571 25.82 32.33 10.89
C ASP A 571 24.75 33.18 11.64
N ASP A 572 23.65 33.57 10.99
CA ASP A 572 22.52 34.29 11.60
C ASP A 572 21.20 33.49 11.47
N PRO A 573 20.82 32.70 12.48
CA PRO A 573 19.60 31.89 12.45
C PRO A 573 18.31 32.71 12.32
N THR A 574 18.29 33.97 12.76
CA THR A 574 17.08 34.80 12.76
C THR A 574 16.67 35.23 11.35
N SER A 575 17.63 35.22 10.43
CA SER A 575 17.45 35.54 9.02
C SER A 575 16.85 34.42 8.19
N PHE A 576 16.75 33.20 8.74
CA PHE A 576 16.28 32.01 8.02
C PHE A 576 14.83 32.15 7.56
N ARG A 577 14.58 31.99 6.26
CA ARG A 577 13.24 32.00 5.66
C ARG A 577 13.12 30.89 4.62
N LEU A 578 11.99 30.18 4.64
CA LEU A 578 11.61 29.21 3.62
C LEU A 578 10.45 29.77 2.79
N GLU A 579 10.47 29.50 1.50
CA GLU A 579 9.32 29.75 0.63
C GLU A 579 8.13 28.83 0.98
N LYS A 580 6.91 29.23 0.58
CA LYS A 580 5.66 28.53 0.95
C LYS A 580 5.61 27.05 0.51
N ASN A 581 6.28 26.72 -0.58
CA ASN A 581 6.44 25.38 -1.15
C ASN A 581 7.41 24.49 -0.36
N PHE A 582 8.19 25.05 0.57
CA PHE A 582 9.09 24.30 1.46
C PHE A 582 8.68 24.39 2.95
N SER A 583 7.80 25.32 3.33
CA SER A 583 7.56 25.67 4.72
C SER A 583 6.96 24.56 5.59
N LEU A 584 6.19 23.62 5.01
CA LEU A 584 5.61 22.48 5.71
C LEU A 584 6.56 21.27 5.77
N TYR A 585 7.54 21.20 4.86
CA TYR A 585 8.46 20.07 4.80
C TYR A 585 9.20 19.78 6.13
N PRO A 586 9.77 20.79 6.84
CA PRO A 586 10.34 20.56 8.17
C PRO A 586 9.34 20.00 9.19
N GLN A 587 8.08 20.44 9.13
CA GLN A 587 7.02 19.96 10.01
C GLN A 587 6.69 18.49 9.73
N PHE A 588 6.58 18.10 8.45
CA PHE A 588 6.41 16.69 8.10
C PHE A 588 7.58 15.82 8.58
N MET A 589 8.82 16.30 8.43
CA MET A 589 10.00 15.56 8.91
C MET A 589 10.03 15.45 10.45
N PHE A 590 9.57 16.47 11.16
CA PHE A 590 9.40 16.45 12.61
C PHE A 590 8.39 15.39 13.07
N HIS A 591 7.25 15.27 12.39
CA HIS A 591 6.26 14.24 12.74
C HIS A 591 6.71 12.84 12.29
N LEU A 592 7.35 12.71 11.11
CA LEU A 592 7.90 11.45 10.62
C LEU A 592 8.93 10.84 11.60
N ARG A 593 9.90 11.62 12.06
CA ARG A 593 10.98 11.13 12.95
C ARG A 593 10.50 10.63 14.31
N ARG A 594 9.29 11.03 14.74
CA ARG A 594 8.65 10.59 15.98
C ARG A 594 7.48 9.64 15.77
N SER A 595 7.13 9.36 14.52
CA SER A 595 6.05 8.46 14.16
C SER A 595 6.39 7.01 14.54
N GLN A 596 5.36 6.17 14.64
CA GLN A 596 5.48 4.73 14.91
C GLN A 596 6.18 3.96 13.78
N PHE A 597 6.41 4.60 12.63
CA PHE A 597 7.16 4.01 11.52
C PHE A 597 8.66 3.90 11.83
N LEU A 598 9.22 4.89 12.55
CA LEU A 598 10.65 4.98 12.88
C LEU A 598 10.93 4.80 14.38
N GLN A 599 10.07 5.31 15.25
CA GLN A 599 10.14 5.11 16.70
C GLN A 599 9.26 3.94 17.11
N VAL A 600 9.86 2.77 17.25
CA VAL A 600 9.13 1.52 17.50
C VAL A 600 8.85 1.26 18.98
N PHE A 601 9.32 2.12 19.89
CA PHE A 601 9.01 2.03 21.31
C PHE A 601 7.50 2.04 21.54
N ASN A 602 7.03 1.23 22.50
CA ASN A 602 5.61 1.03 22.80
C ASN A 602 4.76 0.46 21.64
N ASN A 603 5.40 -0.15 20.64
CA ASN A 603 4.74 -0.95 19.62
C ASN A 603 5.32 -2.36 19.63
N SER A 604 4.51 -3.34 19.27
CA SER A 604 4.98 -4.69 18.98
C SER A 604 5.61 -4.76 17.58
N PRO A 605 6.50 -5.75 17.34
CA PRO A 605 7.01 -6.03 16.01
C PRO A 605 5.94 -6.22 14.93
N ASP A 606 4.81 -6.86 15.27
CA ASP A 606 3.69 -7.07 14.34
C ASP A 606 2.95 -5.78 14.01
N GLU A 607 2.71 -4.89 14.98
CA GLU A 607 2.12 -3.57 14.73
C GLU A 607 3.01 -2.72 13.84
N THR A 608 4.32 -2.69 14.09
CA THR A 608 5.27 -1.97 13.23
C THR A 608 5.24 -2.51 11.80
N ALA A 609 5.20 -3.84 11.62
CA ALA A 609 5.09 -4.46 10.31
C ALA A 609 3.78 -4.05 9.59
N PHE A 610 2.66 -4.02 10.32
CA PHE A 610 1.36 -3.58 9.81
C PHE A 610 1.37 -2.10 9.39
N TYR A 611 1.84 -1.19 10.25
CA TYR A 611 1.91 0.24 9.91
C TYR A 611 2.77 0.48 8.67
N ARG A 612 3.95 -0.13 8.60
CA ARG A 612 4.86 0.00 7.44
C ARG A 612 4.28 -0.60 6.16
N HIS A 613 3.53 -1.70 6.26
CA HIS A 613 2.80 -2.28 5.13
C HIS A 613 1.80 -1.28 4.55
N ILE A 614 1.00 -0.64 5.39
CA ILE A 614 -0.03 0.31 4.94
C ILE A 614 0.59 1.57 4.31
N LEU A 615 1.62 2.16 4.94
CA LEU A 615 2.30 3.34 4.38
C LEU A 615 2.87 3.11 2.96
N ASN A 616 3.36 1.90 2.68
CA ASN A 616 3.93 1.54 1.38
C ASN A 616 2.87 1.24 0.31
N ARG A 617 1.59 1.21 0.68
CA ARG A 617 0.45 0.96 -0.20
C ARG A 617 -0.35 2.22 -0.49
N GLU A 618 -0.53 3.09 0.48
CA GLU A 618 -1.46 4.22 0.40
C GLU A 618 -0.97 5.39 -0.45
N ASP A 619 -1.91 6.22 -0.89
CA ASP A 619 -1.65 7.40 -1.73
C ASP A 619 -0.97 8.55 -0.96
N CYS A 620 -0.77 9.69 -1.63
CA CYS A 620 -0.12 10.84 -1.00
C CYS A 620 -0.95 11.37 0.19
N SER A 621 -2.26 11.56 0.02
CA SER A 621 -3.14 12.14 1.04
C SER A 621 -3.17 11.29 2.31
N ASN A 622 -3.47 10.00 2.18
CA ASN A 622 -3.53 9.07 3.32
C ASN A 622 -2.17 8.91 3.99
N SER A 623 -1.07 8.88 3.21
CA SER A 623 0.28 8.82 3.77
C SER A 623 0.65 10.08 4.56
N LEU A 624 0.17 11.26 4.18
CA LEU A 624 0.38 12.48 4.95
C LEU A 624 -0.36 12.44 6.28
N VAL A 625 -1.62 11.99 6.31
CA VAL A 625 -2.41 11.81 7.55
C VAL A 625 -1.70 10.81 8.49
N MET A 626 -1.10 9.76 7.95
CA MET A 626 -0.29 8.82 8.72
C MET A 626 0.97 9.44 9.33
N ILE A 627 1.65 10.33 8.60
CA ILE A 627 2.88 11.00 9.04
C ILE A 627 2.53 12.09 10.07
N GLN A 628 1.59 12.97 9.71
CA GLN A 628 1.09 14.08 10.51
C GLN A 628 -0.43 13.95 10.60
N PRO A 629 -0.95 13.40 11.71
CA PRO A 629 -2.39 13.31 11.97
C PRO A 629 -3.10 14.66 11.85
N THR A 630 -4.35 14.63 11.39
CA THR A 630 -5.21 15.80 11.36
C THR A 630 -5.98 15.93 12.66
N LEU A 631 -6.25 17.16 13.07
CA LEU A 631 -6.99 17.47 14.29
C LEU A 631 -7.99 18.58 13.98
N ASP A 632 -9.27 18.25 14.02
CA ASP A 632 -10.35 19.21 13.80
C ASP A 632 -11.00 19.59 15.13
N THR A 633 -11.38 20.86 15.26
CA THR A 633 -12.08 21.36 16.44
C THR A 633 -13.54 21.71 16.14
N TYR A 634 -14.41 21.40 17.09
CA TYR A 634 -15.83 21.69 17.04
C TYR A 634 -16.22 22.53 18.24
N THR A 635 -16.91 23.64 17.97
CA THR A 635 -17.34 24.64 18.95
C THR A 635 -18.76 25.09 18.64
N PHE A 636 -19.40 25.83 19.54
CA PHE A 636 -20.74 26.39 19.29
C PHE A 636 -20.71 27.57 18.31
N ASP A 637 -19.63 28.36 18.32
CA ASP A 637 -19.61 29.66 17.67
C ASP A 637 -19.08 29.60 16.23
N GLN A 638 -18.33 28.56 15.89
CA GLN A 638 -17.63 28.43 14.61
C GLN A 638 -17.84 27.04 14.00
N PRO A 639 -17.91 26.95 12.66
CA PRO A 639 -17.91 25.67 11.97
C PRO A 639 -16.62 24.90 12.26
N SER A 640 -16.63 23.60 11.99
CA SER A 640 -15.45 22.76 12.17
C SER A 640 -14.27 23.31 11.37
N GLN A 641 -13.10 23.37 12.02
CA GLN A 641 -11.88 23.85 11.39
C GLN A 641 -10.66 23.06 11.86
N PRO A 642 -9.66 22.87 10.97
CA PRO A 642 -8.39 22.25 11.35
C PRO A 642 -7.64 23.13 12.37
N VAL A 643 -7.11 22.48 13.41
CA VAL A 643 -6.25 23.10 14.42
C VAL A 643 -4.87 22.45 14.45
N LEU A 644 -3.90 23.14 15.04
CA LEU A 644 -2.56 22.59 15.19
C LEU A 644 -2.61 21.32 16.05
N LEU A 645 -1.81 20.32 15.66
CA LEU A 645 -1.60 19.09 16.43
C LEU A 645 -0.71 19.37 17.66
N ASP A 646 -1.23 20.17 18.59
CA ASP A 646 -0.52 20.72 19.74
C ASP A 646 -1.36 20.61 21.02
N SER A 647 -0.68 20.51 22.16
CA SER A 647 -1.26 20.66 23.50
C SER A 647 -2.18 21.87 23.68
N THR A 648 -1.91 23.00 23.02
CA THR A 648 -2.70 24.23 23.15
C THR A 648 -4.10 24.12 22.54
N SER A 649 -4.31 23.18 21.62
CA SER A 649 -5.61 22.92 20.99
C SER A 649 -6.60 22.19 21.91
N ILE A 650 -6.12 21.62 23.03
CA ILE A 650 -7.00 21.02 24.03
C ILE A 650 -7.63 22.14 24.86
N GLN A 651 -8.94 22.31 24.73
CA GLN A 651 -9.72 23.29 25.49
C GLN A 651 -10.90 22.60 26.21
N PRO A 652 -11.31 23.04 27.41
CA PRO A 652 -12.41 22.43 28.17
C PRO A 652 -13.76 22.43 27.45
N THR A 653 -14.02 23.44 26.62
CA THR A 653 -15.29 23.67 25.94
C THR A 653 -15.31 23.17 24.48
N HIS A 654 -14.26 22.50 24.02
CA HIS A 654 -14.14 22.07 22.63
C HIS A 654 -14.28 20.55 22.51
N ILE A 655 -14.76 20.09 21.36
CA ILE A 655 -14.65 18.70 20.94
C ILE A 655 -13.56 18.63 19.88
N LEU A 656 -12.72 17.61 19.94
CA LEU A 656 -11.67 17.38 18.94
C LEU A 656 -11.92 16.06 18.21
N LEU A 657 -11.73 16.07 16.90
CA LEU A 657 -11.66 14.86 16.06
C LEU A 657 -10.22 14.69 15.61
N LEU A 658 -9.55 13.68 16.14
CA LEU A 658 -8.21 13.27 15.73
C LEU A 658 -8.33 12.13 14.72
N ASP A 659 -7.68 12.31 13.58
CA ASP A 659 -7.53 11.27 12.58
C ASP A 659 -6.05 10.96 12.34
N THR A 660 -5.64 9.74 12.71
CA THR A 660 -4.26 9.25 12.53
C THR A 660 -4.14 8.25 11.38
N PHE A 661 -5.12 8.19 10.48
CA PHE A 661 -5.36 7.10 9.54
C PHE A 661 -5.74 5.76 10.21
N PHE A 662 -4.95 5.27 11.17
CA PHE A 662 -5.20 4.00 11.87
C PHE A 662 -6.24 4.09 12.99
N HIS A 663 -6.41 5.28 13.58
CA HIS A 663 -7.34 5.56 14.66
C HIS A 663 -8.14 6.81 14.32
N ILE A 664 -9.45 6.76 14.59
CA ILE A 664 -10.30 7.95 14.61
C ILE A 664 -10.78 8.13 16.03
N LEU A 665 -10.44 9.28 16.63
CA LEU A 665 -10.67 9.56 18.04
C LEU A 665 -11.46 10.84 18.21
N ILE A 666 -12.60 10.74 18.88
CA ILE A 666 -13.37 11.89 19.35
C ILE A 666 -13.01 12.14 20.82
N PHE A 667 -12.52 13.34 21.10
CA PHE A 667 -12.16 13.79 22.44
C PHE A 667 -13.12 14.90 22.90
N HIS A 668 -13.76 14.70 24.04
CA HIS A 668 -14.56 15.74 24.69
C HIS A 668 -13.74 16.47 25.76
N GLY A 669 -13.65 17.79 25.65
CA GLY A 669 -13.13 18.65 26.71
C GLY A 669 -13.90 18.48 28.02
N GLU A 670 -13.28 18.90 29.13
CA GLU A 670 -13.82 18.71 30.49
C GLU A 670 -15.27 19.20 30.64
N THR A 671 -15.55 20.45 30.24
CA THR A 671 -16.88 21.05 30.34
C THR A 671 -17.89 20.35 29.43
N ILE A 672 -17.50 19.98 28.21
CA ILE A 672 -18.36 19.23 27.29
C ILE A 672 -18.71 17.85 27.85
N ALA A 673 -17.72 17.17 28.45
CA ALA A 673 -17.93 15.87 29.07
C ALA A 673 -18.87 15.95 30.28
N GLU A 674 -18.76 17.01 31.09
CA GLU A 674 -19.69 17.28 32.20
C GLU A 674 -21.12 17.50 31.70
N TRP A 675 -21.33 18.38 30.71
CA TRP A 675 -22.65 18.63 30.14
C TRP A 675 -23.27 17.38 29.50
N ARG A 676 -22.45 16.60 28.79
CA ARG A 676 -22.88 15.32 28.21
C ARG A 676 -23.33 14.31 29.27
N LYS A 677 -22.57 14.20 30.37
CA LYS A 677 -22.90 13.31 31.50
C LYS A 677 -24.14 13.76 32.26
N ALA A 678 -24.35 15.07 32.37
CA ALA A 678 -25.55 15.63 32.99
C ALA A 678 -26.81 15.55 32.10
N GLY A 679 -26.68 15.08 30.85
CA GLY A 679 -27.81 14.81 29.97
C GLY A 679 -28.42 16.05 29.33
N TYR A 680 -27.65 17.13 29.16
CA TYR A 680 -28.15 18.38 28.57
C TYR A 680 -28.66 18.17 27.14
N GLN A 681 -28.04 17.27 26.37
CA GLN A 681 -28.43 16.96 24.99
C GLN A 681 -29.85 16.37 24.83
N ASP A 682 -30.45 15.90 25.92
CA ASP A 682 -31.78 15.29 25.92
C ASP A 682 -32.87 16.25 26.46
N GLN A 683 -32.49 17.46 26.87
CA GLN A 683 -33.40 18.48 27.40
C GLN A 683 -33.90 19.42 26.29
N GLU A 684 -35.14 19.88 26.40
CA GLU A 684 -35.74 20.86 25.48
C GLU A 684 -34.99 22.21 25.57
N GLY A 685 -34.61 22.77 24.41
CA GLY A 685 -33.85 24.02 24.32
C GLY A 685 -32.32 23.87 24.22
N TYR A 686 -31.79 22.63 24.28
CA TYR A 686 -30.35 22.31 24.11
C TYR A 686 -30.07 21.52 22.82
N GLU A 687 -30.89 21.72 21.78
CA GLU A 687 -30.74 21.04 20.49
C GLU A 687 -29.38 21.35 19.83
N ASN A 688 -28.85 22.56 20.04
CA ASN A 688 -27.52 22.98 19.59
C ASN A 688 -26.39 22.12 20.20
N PHE A 689 -26.49 21.74 21.47
CA PHE A 689 -25.51 20.88 22.13
C PHE A 689 -25.60 19.44 21.62
N LYS A 690 -26.81 18.96 21.35
CA LYS A 690 -27.03 17.66 20.70
C LYS A 690 -26.40 17.62 19.32
N GLU A 691 -26.57 18.68 18.53
CA GLU A 691 -25.95 18.83 17.21
C GLU A 691 -24.42 18.86 17.29
N LEU A 692 -23.85 19.64 18.22
CA LEU A 692 -22.41 19.70 18.46
C LEU A 692 -21.79 18.33 18.80
N LEU A 693 -22.49 17.50 19.58
CA LEU A 693 -22.05 16.13 19.91
C LEU A 693 -22.21 15.14 18.74
N GLN A 694 -22.98 15.49 17.71
CA GLN A 694 -23.32 14.62 16.59
C GLN A 694 -22.41 14.89 15.37
N GLN A 695 -22.12 16.15 15.06
CA GLN A 695 -21.23 16.56 13.95
C GLN A 695 -19.92 15.75 13.86
N PRO A 696 -19.07 15.66 14.91
CA PRO A 696 -17.82 14.90 14.83
C PRO A 696 -18.03 13.40 14.65
N LYS A 697 -19.21 12.85 14.99
CA LYS A 697 -19.54 11.43 14.74
C LYS A 697 -19.96 11.18 13.31
N ASP A 698 -20.56 12.16 12.65
CA ASP A 698 -20.92 12.08 11.25
C ASP A 698 -19.66 12.21 10.38
N ASP A 699 -18.82 13.21 10.65
CA ASP A 699 -17.50 13.35 9.98
C ASP A 699 -16.62 12.11 10.19
N ALA A 700 -16.57 11.57 11.42
CA ALA A 700 -15.86 10.32 11.69
C ALA A 700 -16.44 9.13 10.92
N ARG A 701 -17.75 9.08 10.68
CA ARG A 701 -18.39 7.98 9.93
C ARG A 701 -17.97 8.03 8.48
N ASP A 702 -17.95 9.21 7.88
CA ASP A 702 -17.56 9.41 6.48
C ASP A 702 -16.09 8.99 6.27
N LEU A 703 -15.20 9.41 7.17
CA LEU A 703 -13.79 8.97 7.16
C LEU A 703 -13.62 7.44 7.29
N ILE A 704 -14.46 6.76 8.07
CA ILE A 704 -14.42 5.28 8.21
C ILE A 704 -14.91 4.59 6.94
N GLN A 705 -15.90 5.16 6.25
CA GLN A 705 -16.49 4.58 5.05
C GLN A 705 -15.53 4.57 3.86
N ASP A 706 -14.66 5.57 3.74
CA ASP A 706 -13.72 5.63 2.61
C ASP A 706 -12.40 4.88 2.87
N ARG A 707 -12.10 4.54 4.13
CA ARG A 707 -10.78 3.99 4.50
C ARG A 707 -10.68 2.48 4.42
N PHE A 708 -9.53 2.01 3.97
CA PHE A 708 -9.15 0.60 4.01
C PHE A 708 -7.70 0.42 4.52
N PRO A 709 -7.45 -0.44 5.53
CA PRO A 709 -8.42 -1.13 6.38
C PRO A 709 -9.19 -0.13 7.25
N LEU A 710 -10.29 -0.56 7.87
CA LEU A 710 -11.03 0.33 8.75
C LEU A 710 -10.18 0.74 9.96
N PRO A 711 -10.23 2.01 10.35
CA PRO A 711 -9.55 2.49 11.54
C PRO A 711 -10.27 2.04 12.81
N ARG A 712 -9.53 2.01 13.92
CA ARG A 712 -10.11 1.84 15.24
C ARG A 712 -10.81 3.14 15.66
N PHE A 713 -12.11 3.04 15.93
CA PHE A 713 -12.91 4.18 16.42
C PHE A 713 -12.85 4.27 17.96
N ILE A 714 -12.51 5.45 18.48
CA ILE A 714 -12.34 5.72 19.91
C ILE A 714 -13.14 6.96 20.28
N VAL A 715 -13.85 6.90 21.40
CA VAL A 715 -14.49 8.08 22.00
C VAL A 715 -13.99 8.17 23.44
N CYS A 716 -13.45 9.33 23.82
CA CYS A 716 -12.93 9.56 25.15
C CYS A 716 -13.21 10.98 25.64
N ASP A 717 -13.09 11.15 26.95
CA ASP A 717 -13.27 12.42 27.65
C ASP A 717 -11.95 12.86 28.27
N ALA A 718 -11.83 14.14 28.61
CA ALA A 718 -10.75 14.68 29.42
C ALA A 718 -10.54 13.84 30.70
N GLY A 719 -9.28 13.48 30.98
CA GLY A 719 -8.90 12.60 32.09
C GLY A 719 -9.13 11.10 31.89
N GLY A 720 -9.75 10.68 30.78
CA GLY A 720 -9.98 9.26 30.46
C GLY A 720 -8.69 8.53 30.03
N SER A 721 -8.60 7.22 30.33
CA SER A 721 -7.41 6.41 29.98
C SER A 721 -7.13 6.34 28.47
N GLN A 722 -8.17 6.38 27.64
CA GLN A 722 -8.07 6.38 26.18
C GLN A 722 -7.62 7.74 25.61
N ALA A 723 -7.63 8.83 26.38
CA ALA A 723 -7.13 10.13 25.93
C ALA A 723 -5.62 10.11 25.64
N ARG A 724 -4.88 9.11 26.15
CA ARG A 724 -3.46 8.89 25.83
C ARG A 724 -3.17 8.74 24.34
N PHE A 725 -4.14 8.23 23.57
CA PHE A 725 -4.00 8.13 22.11
C PHE A 725 -3.92 9.50 21.44
N LEU A 726 -4.63 10.50 21.98
CA LEU A 726 -4.47 11.89 21.55
C LEU A 726 -3.15 12.48 22.05
N LEU A 727 -2.90 12.41 23.37
CA LEU A 727 -1.75 13.07 24.00
C LEU A 727 -0.40 12.61 23.43
N SER A 728 -0.26 11.34 23.04
CA SER A 728 0.97 10.81 22.43
C SER A 728 1.25 11.32 21.01
N LYS A 729 0.26 11.92 20.34
CA LYS A 729 0.38 12.46 18.98
C LYS A 729 0.62 13.96 18.96
N LEU A 730 0.31 14.66 20.05
CA LEU A 730 0.43 16.11 20.13
C LEU A 730 1.89 16.57 20.25
N ASN A 731 2.17 17.74 19.69
CA ASN A 731 3.40 18.45 19.93
C ASN A 731 3.45 18.94 21.40
N PRO A 732 4.52 18.63 22.16
CA PRO A 732 4.65 19.05 23.56
C PRO A 732 5.19 20.48 23.66
N SER A 733 4.38 21.48 23.30
CA SER A 733 4.74 22.89 23.48
C SER A 733 4.79 23.31 24.95
N THR A 734 3.91 22.72 25.77
CA THR A 734 3.93 22.85 27.24
C THR A 734 4.27 21.51 27.89
N THR A 735 5.47 21.39 28.46
CA THR A 735 5.92 20.21 29.20
C THR A 735 5.99 20.47 30.70
N HIS A 736 6.12 19.40 31.47
CA HIS A 736 6.31 19.48 32.92
C HIS A 736 7.59 20.23 33.34
N THR A 737 8.60 20.30 32.47
CA THR A 737 9.86 21.04 32.70
C THR A 737 9.76 22.51 32.35
N THR A 738 9.01 22.89 31.30
CA THR A 738 8.81 24.29 30.90
C THR A 738 7.68 24.97 31.68
N GLY A 739 6.70 24.22 32.20
CA GLY A 739 5.58 24.74 32.99
C GLY A 739 5.93 25.12 34.43
N ALA A 740 7.09 24.72 34.96
CA ALA A 740 7.47 24.96 36.36
C ALA A 740 8.11 26.34 36.62
N TYR A 741 8.58 27.04 35.58
CA TYR A 741 9.19 28.37 35.70
C TYR A 741 8.44 29.40 34.84
N GLY A 742 7.49 30.08 35.48
CA GLY A 742 6.74 31.27 35.07
C GLY A 742 6.94 31.79 33.64
N GLY A 743 5.99 31.47 32.75
CA GLY A 743 5.90 32.09 31.42
C GLY A 743 4.85 31.52 30.47
N GLY A 744 4.35 30.29 30.72
CA GLY A 744 3.34 29.65 29.86
C GLY A 744 1.90 30.09 30.15
N THR A 745 1.07 30.13 29.11
CA THR A 745 -0.39 30.32 29.17
C THR A 745 -1.03 29.30 30.13
N GLN A 746 -1.70 29.78 31.18
CA GLN A 746 -2.25 28.97 32.29
C GLN A 746 -3.36 27.95 31.91
N ASN A 747 -3.75 27.87 30.62
CA ASN A 747 -4.88 27.04 30.16
C ASN A 747 -4.49 25.88 29.21
N ALA A 748 -3.20 25.65 28.93
CA ALA A 748 -2.78 24.57 28.02
C ALA A 748 -2.54 23.24 28.76
N GLN A 749 -2.96 22.12 28.19
CA GLN A 749 -2.74 20.78 28.76
C GLN A 749 -1.24 20.45 28.79
N THR A 750 -0.66 20.23 29.98
CA THR A 750 0.74 19.83 30.13
C THR A 750 0.95 18.39 29.64
N ILE A 751 1.89 18.19 28.72
CA ILE A 751 2.29 16.86 28.24
C ILE A 751 3.53 16.39 29.01
N PHE A 752 3.45 15.22 29.64
CA PHE A 752 4.55 14.60 30.36
C PHE A 752 5.46 13.81 29.39
N THR A 753 6.41 14.50 28.78
CA THR A 753 7.41 13.90 27.88
C THR A 753 8.72 14.68 27.94
N ASP A 754 9.83 14.00 27.62
CA ASP A 754 11.15 14.59 27.38
C ASP A 754 11.40 14.86 25.88
N ASP A 755 10.41 14.59 25.03
CA ASP A 755 10.49 14.85 23.60
C ASP A 755 10.66 16.35 23.31
N VAL A 756 11.44 16.61 22.26
CA VAL A 756 11.68 17.98 21.76
C VAL A 756 10.42 18.53 21.09
N SER A 757 10.07 19.78 21.41
CA SER A 757 8.96 20.50 20.77
C SER A 757 9.29 20.87 19.31
N LEU A 758 8.25 21.11 18.49
CA LEU A 758 8.44 21.59 17.12
C LEU A 758 9.23 22.90 17.07
N GLN A 759 9.01 23.80 18.04
CA GLN A 759 9.74 25.06 18.12
C GLN A 759 11.24 24.83 18.33
N THR A 760 11.63 24.04 19.34
CA THR A 760 13.03 23.73 19.62
C THR A 760 13.68 22.97 18.46
N PHE A 761 12.93 22.07 17.81
CA PHE A 761 13.37 21.40 16.59
C PHE A 761 13.68 22.39 15.46
N MET A 762 12.78 23.35 15.22
CA MET A 762 12.98 24.39 14.22
C MET A 762 14.16 25.31 14.55
N GLU A 763 14.33 25.71 15.82
CA GLU A 763 15.47 26.51 16.26
C GLU A 763 16.81 25.82 16.00
N HIS A 764 16.90 24.51 16.28
CA HIS A 764 18.08 23.71 15.98
C HIS A 764 18.30 23.55 14.48
N LEU A 765 17.25 23.30 13.70
CA LEU A 765 17.32 23.21 12.25
C LEU A 765 17.84 24.51 11.64
N MET A 766 17.29 25.66 12.04
CA MET A 766 17.71 26.97 11.56
C MET A 766 19.18 27.21 11.88
N LYS A 767 19.62 26.93 13.11
CA LYS A 767 21.02 27.08 13.53
C LYS A 767 21.97 26.21 12.70
N LEU A 768 21.61 24.95 12.45
CA LEU A 768 22.44 24.04 11.67
C LEU A 768 22.45 24.42 10.18
N ALA A 769 21.31 24.82 9.63
CA ALA A 769 21.19 25.19 8.22
C ALA A 769 22.06 26.40 7.86
N VAL A 770 22.12 27.44 8.72
CA VAL A 770 22.90 28.66 8.45
C VAL A 770 24.41 28.53 8.68
N THR A 771 24.84 27.48 9.39
CA THR A 771 26.26 27.19 9.68
C THR A 771 26.90 26.25 8.67
N GLY A 772 26.10 25.56 7.86
CA GLY A 772 26.58 24.63 6.84
C GLY A 772 27.47 25.32 5.80
N THR A 773 28.63 24.75 5.51
CA THR A 773 29.43 25.10 4.32
C THR A 773 28.72 24.56 3.08
N ASN A 774 28.25 25.47 2.22
CA ASN A 774 27.77 25.15 0.87
C ASN A 774 28.80 24.34 0.06
#